data_AF-A0A9D5KXV2-F1
#
_entry.id   AF-A0A9D5KXV2-F1
#
_cell.length_a   1.000
_cell.length_b   1.000
_cell.length_c   1.000
_cell.angle_alpha   90.00
_cell.angle_beta   90.00
_cell.angle_gamma   90.00
#
_symmetry.space_group_name_H-M   'P 1'
#
loop_
_entity.id
_entity.type
_entity.pdbx_description
1 polymer ?
#
loop_
_entity_poly.entity_id
_entity_poly.type
_entity_poly.pdbx_seq_one_letter_code
_entity_poly.pdbx_strand_id
1 'polypeptide(L)'
;QQRLTTLYLLNLYGAKRHKIDFDYLQNFNYETRNASKDFIEGLVKNWHGDKKGLSLKEHIINQGWFLNYWLLDPTVDAVLNMLTSIDNRFVNRKDVFENLDRISFEFLDLKSLDLNETLYLKMNSRGRKLSQFDKIKSEIDKLLSKVNVGITSCNFDIYPDAHLNSLGCFQDRWRYCIDRKWSDLFWDKTTHTFDTRFLAFMVNYLAAIADKDYEYVDNLLNINFGDPNFFLPWKYLSTFLNTDNNADIYLKNISSILNKLVYNVERSHIVHDLIKLPNSYQERARLFGLLSFLGNDYNTDAFKEWERFVYNYAVNTVEDKETFYAFAKRIKEEFSWYSMDILSYLSSKYDNSKYDREQLNEEYFKASIILKGGELEREIRLAEKHPLLNGRIRPLIVDNNHYDSISFIKIWKNFLEWFGLDGKKLQFKEGDSASLLRRTVFATAFTQSITQMNQLFSDIKCLDFSGNTLKDKLHMQRFELIFRRCLLCEDLTGIGELCWSNSEDMEGIQTKSALLQNGVIEGILKHKGGEELRFRWYHNCSCFYPNNGRTNDWRIGFDRINEDPGWTRNRNHVLNFLEKRGYEIKETRVSNDNTIALWWGSDIMFINLKFPDIYLMWDAYYNIGIIHKNNRTWVKRQSRKEGQNENYLFRAVEKNTEQIEQEINRLISEYLDDTSKQITE
;
A
#
# COMPACT_ATOMS: atom_id res chain seq x y z
N GLN A 1 43.96 -21.52 -0.10
CA GLN A 1 44.42 -22.93 -0.23
C GLN A 1 44.19 -23.49 -1.64
N GLN A 2 42.96 -23.75 -2.11
CA GLN A 2 42.71 -24.34 -3.44
C GLN A 2 43.42 -23.60 -4.59
N ARG A 3 43.31 -22.26 -4.65
CA ARG A 3 44.00 -21.45 -5.66
C ARG A 3 45.54 -21.59 -5.63
N LEU A 4 46.12 -21.61 -4.43
CA LEU A 4 47.57 -21.79 -4.23
C LEU A 4 48.00 -23.20 -4.62
N THR A 5 47.24 -24.23 -4.24
CA THR A 5 47.48 -25.62 -4.66
C THR A 5 47.41 -25.74 -6.18
N THR A 6 46.40 -25.15 -6.83
CA THR A 6 46.29 -25.16 -8.30
C THR A 6 47.48 -24.51 -8.97
N LEU A 7 47.92 -23.34 -8.47
CA LEU A 7 49.09 -22.66 -9.00
C LEU A 7 50.37 -23.47 -8.79
N TYR A 8 50.53 -24.08 -7.61
CA TYR A 8 51.64 -24.97 -7.31
C TYR A 8 51.68 -26.16 -8.29
N LEU A 9 50.54 -26.81 -8.54
CA LEU A 9 50.46 -27.93 -9.49
C LEU A 9 50.71 -27.50 -10.94
N LEU A 10 50.29 -26.29 -11.34
CA LEU A 10 50.63 -25.72 -12.65
C LEU A 10 52.14 -25.56 -12.81
N ASN A 11 52.80 -24.98 -11.80
CA ASN A 11 54.26 -24.79 -11.80
C ASN A 11 55.00 -26.14 -11.77
N LEU A 12 54.59 -27.06 -10.88
CA LEU A 12 55.17 -28.40 -10.81
C LEU A 12 55.06 -29.14 -12.14
N TYR A 13 53.89 -29.08 -12.78
CA TYR A 13 53.68 -29.69 -14.09
C TYR A 13 54.59 -29.04 -15.15
N GLY A 14 54.64 -27.71 -15.23
CA GLY A 14 55.52 -26.97 -16.14
C GLY A 14 57.00 -27.33 -15.96
N ALA A 15 57.47 -27.38 -14.71
CA ALA A 15 58.85 -27.74 -14.39
C ALA A 15 59.19 -29.18 -14.77
N LYS A 16 58.33 -30.14 -14.42
CA LYS A 16 58.58 -31.56 -14.68
C LYS A 16 58.45 -31.91 -16.17
N ARG A 17 57.36 -31.47 -16.81
CA ARG A 17 57.02 -31.81 -18.20
C ARG A 17 57.74 -30.95 -19.22
N HIS A 18 57.76 -29.63 -19.03
CA HIS A 18 58.25 -28.65 -20.01
C HIS A 18 59.64 -28.08 -19.69
N LYS A 19 60.26 -28.50 -18.57
CA LYS A 19 61.60 -28.07 -18.12
C LYS A 19 61.73 -26.56 -17.96
N ILE A 20 60.66 -25.92 -17.52
CA ILE A 20 60.64 -24.49 -17.18
C ILE A 20 61.10 -24.35 -15.74
N ASP A 21 62.08 -23.46 -15.51
CA ASP A 21 62.70 -23.30 -14.21
C ASP A 21 61.74 -22.66 -13.20
N PHE A 22 61.81 -23.08 -11.92
CA PHE A 22 60.88 -22.59 -10.90
C PHE A 22 61.42 -22.72 -9.47
N ASP A 23 61.80 -21.59 -8.87
CA ASP A 23 62.44 -21.54 -7.55
C ASP A 23 61.50 -21.20 -6.38
N TYR A 24 60.32 -20.62 -6.64
CA TYR A 24 59.57 -19.85 -5.62
C TYR A 24 58.55 -20.67 -4.78
N LEU A 25 58.32 -21.96 -5.07
CA LEU A 25 57.42 -22.82 -4.25
C LEU A 25 58.02 -24.19 -3.91
N GLN A 26 59.35 -24.34 -3.89
CA GLN A 26 60.00 -25.60 -3.53
C GLN A 26 59.62 -26.07 -2.10
N ASN A 27 59.20 -25.15 -1.24
CA ASN A 27 58.80 -25.40 0.15
C ASN A 27 57.27 -25.52 0.36
N PHE A 28 56.47 -25.66 -0.71
CA PHE A 28 55.02 -25.81 -0.56
C PHE A 28 54.67 -27.12 0.15
N ASN A 29 53.93 -27.04 1.26
CA ASN A 29 53.50 -28.22 2.01
C ASN A 29 52.14 -28.01 2.70
N TYR A 30 51.48 -29.11 3.09
CA TYR A 30 50.27 -29.10 3.90
C TYR A 30 50.63 -29.22 5.39
N GLU A 31 50.25 -28.22 6.20
CA GLU A 31 50.60 -28.17 7.62
C GLU A 31 49.86 -29.22 8.48
N THR A 32 48.59 -29.50 8.18
CA THR A 32 47.71 -30.31 9.05
C THR A 32 47.30 -31.66 8.45
N ARG A 33 47.78 -32.02 7.24
CA ARG A 33 47.40 -33.25 6.53
C ARG A 33 48.62 -34.08 6.15
N ASN A 34 49.03 -34.98 7.04
CA ASN A 34 50.25 -35.80 6.88
C ASN A 34 50.25 -36.63 5.58
N ALA A 35 49.14 -37.30 5.24
CA ALA A 35 49.06 -38.10 4.01
C ALA A 35 49.22 -37.25 2.73
N SER A 36 48.59 -36.07 2.69
CA SER A 36 48.75 -35.11 1.59
C SER A 36 50.17 -34.57 1.49
N LYS A 37 50.81 -34.27 2.63
CA LYS A 37 52.19 -33.83 2.73
C LYS A 37 53.15 -34.89 2.18
N ASP A 38 53.06 -36.11 2.68
CA ASP A 38 53.92 -37.23 2.25
C ASP A 38 53.73 -37.53 0.76
N PHE A 39 52.49 -37.46 0.26
CA PHE A 39 52.20 -37.62 -1.16
C PHE A 39 52.84 -36.54 -2.03
N ILE A 40 52.71 -35.25 -1.67
CA ILE A 40 53.31 -34.15 -2.44
C ILE A 40 54.83 -34.29 -2.47
N GLU A 41 55.47 -34.62 -1.35
CA GLU A 41 56.91 -34.87 -1.29
C GLU A 41 57.32 -36.06 -2.19
N GLY A 42 56.56 -37.16 -2.13
CA GLY A 42 56.74 -38.32 -3.01
C GLY A 42 56.57 -37.98 -4.49
N LEU A 43 55.54 -37.18 -4.83
CA LEU A 43 55.24 -36.73 -6.18
C LEU A 43 56.37 -35.86 -6.74
N VAL A 44 56.82 -34.87 -5.98
CA VAL A 44 57.91 -33.96 -6.40
C VAL A 44 59.21 -34.72 -6.60
N LYS A 45 59.52 -35.68 -5.72
CA LYS A 45 60.76 -36.45 -5.80
C LYS A 45 60.78 -37.42 -6.98
N ASN A 46 59.69 -38.14 -7.20
CA ASN A 46 59.70 -39.34 -8.04
C ASN A 46 58.99 -39.18 -9.38
N TRP A 47 58.14 -38.16 -9.58
CA TRP A 47 57.51 -37.91 -10.88
C TRP A 47 58.37 -36.95 -11.72
N HIS A 48 58.65 -37.34 -12.96
CA HIS A 48 59.57 -36.63 -13.85
C HIS A 48 58.88 -36.01 -15.08
N GLY A 49 57.55 -35.88 -15.05
CA GLY A 49 56.74 -35.29 -16.12
C GLY A 49 56.32 -36.31 -17.18
N ASP A 50 56.49 -37.60 -16.91
CA ASP A 50 56.10 -38.69 -17.78
C ASP A 50 54.62 -39.07 -17.59
N LYS A 51 54.01 -39.58 -18.67
CA LYS A 51 52.64 -40.12 -18.71
C LYS A 51 52.63 -41.30 -19.66
N LYS A 52 52.19 -42.47 -19.20
CA LYS A 52 51.87 -43.63 -20.04
C LYS A 52 50.35 -43.88 -19.99
N GLY A 53 49.71 -44.02 -21.14
CA GLY A 53 48.26 -44.22 -21.24
C GLY A 53 47.44 -42.92 -21.32
N LEU A 54 46.13 -43.04 -21.16
CA LEU A 54 45.17 -41.93 -21.36
C LEU A 54 45.06 -40.99 -20.15
N SER A 55 45.30 -41.48 -18.93
CA SER A 55 45.11 -40.73 -17.68
C SER A 55 46.41 -40.54 -16.90
N LEU A 56 46.74 -39.28 -16.55
CA LEU A 56 47.92 -38.98 -15.73
C LEU A 56 47.74 -39.50 -14.30
N LYS A 57 46.52 -39.45 -13.77
CA LYS A 57 46.16 -40.01 -12.47
C LYS A 57 46.49 -41.50 -12.39
N GLU A 58 46.05 -42.29 -13.37
CA GLU A 58 46.32 -43.74 -13.41
C GLU A 58 47.82 -44.02 -13.52
N HIS A 59 48.54 -43.23 -14.33
CA HIS A 59 49.99 -43.36 -14.46
C HIS A 59 50.71 -43.16 -13.13
N ILE A 60 50.35 -42.13 -12.36
CA ILE A 60 50.97 -41.82 -11.06
C ILE A 60 50.63 -42.90 -10.02
N ILE A 61 49.38 -43.39 -9.99
CA ILE A 61 48.95 -44.44 -9.05
C ILE A 61 49.71 -45.75 -9.31
N ASN A 62 50.00 -46.06 -10.58
CA ASN A 62 50.70 -47.28 -10.97
C ASN A 62 52.24 -47.22 -10.82
N GLN A 63 52.79 -46.19 -10.16
CA GLN A 63 54.22 -46.10 -9.89
C GLN A 63 54.62 -46.86 -8.63
N GLY A 64 55.80 -47.48 -8.63
CA GLY A 64 56.28 -48.28 -7.49
C GLY A 64 56.57 -47.49 -6.20
N TRP A 65 56.64 -46.16 -6.28
CA TRP A 65 56.78 -45.27 -5.12
C TRP A 65 55.41 -44.84 -4.53
N PHE A 66 54.30 -45.12 -5.22
CA PHE A 66 52.98 -44.70 -4.78
C PHE A 66 52.45 -45.60 -3.66
N LEU A 67 52.06 -45.01 -2.54
CA LEU A 67 51.54 -45.74 -1.37
C LEU A 67 50.01 -45.76 -1.39
N ASN A 68 49.42 -46.96 -1.34
CA ASN A 68 47.96 -47.15 -1.45
C ASN A 68 47.14 -46.36 -0.41
N TYR A 69 47.70 -46.11 0.78
CA TYR A 69 46.98 -45.35 1.81
C TYR A 69 46.72 -43.89 1.40
N TRP A 70 47.48 -43.33 0.45
CA TRP A 70 47.25 -41.97 -0.06
C TRP A 70 45.90 -41.83 -0.77
N LEU A 71 45.36 -42.92 -1.34
CA LEU A 71 44.02 -42.91 -1.97
C LEU A 71 42.89 -42.66 -0.97
N LEU A 72 43.15 -42.84 0.33
CA LEU A 72 42.17 -42.56 1.38
C LEU A 72 42.04 -41.05 1.68
N ASP A 73 42.99 -40.21 1.26
CA ASP A 73 42.91 -38.76 1.44
C ASP A 73 42.26 -38.09 0.21
N PRO A 74 41.09 -37.44 0.35
CA PRO A 74 40.41 -36.78 -0.77
C PRO A 74 41.22 -35.65 -1.39
N THR A 75 42.21 -35.10 -0.67
CA THR A 75 43.11 -34.08 -1.22
C THR A 75 44.07 -34.67 -2.26
N VAL A 76 44.57 -35.88 -2.02
CA VAL A 76 45.42 -36.59 -2.99
C VAL A 76 44.63 -36.85 -4.26
N ASP A 77 43.38 -37.31 -4.12
CA ASP A 77 42.49 -37.52 -5.27
C ASP A 77 42.25 -36.21 -6.05
N ALA A 78 41.97 -35.11 -5.35
CA ALA A 78 41.80 -33.80 -5.97
C ALA A 78 43.07 -33.31 -6.70
N VAL A 79 44.26 -33.52 -6.13
CA VAL A 79 45.54 -33.18 -6.76
C VAL A 79 45.74 -33.99 -8.05
N LEU A 80 45.49 -35.30 -8.01
CA LEU A 80 45.61 -36.18 -9.17
C LEU A 80 44.62 -35.80 -10.29
N ASN A 81 43.37 -35.48 -9.94
CA ASN A 81 42.35 -35.02 -10.90
C ASN A 81 42.72 -33.66 -11.50
N MET A 82 43.28 -32.75 -10.70
CA MET A 82 43.73 -31.44 -11.18
C MET A 82 44.93 -31.58 -12.12
N LEU A 83 45.93 -32.39 -11.77
CA LEU A 83 47.08 -32.68 -12.65
C LEU A 83 46.62 -33.29 -13.97
N THR A 84 45.66 -34.21 -13.94
CA THR A 84 45.08 -34.80 -15.16
C THR A 84 44.36 -33.75 -16.01
N SER A 85 43.68 -32.80 -15.37
CA SER A 85 43.00 -31.70 -16.06
C SER A 85 44.00 -30.69 -16.68
N ILE A 86 45.11 -30.41 -15.98
CA ILE A 86 46.22 -29.60 -16.49
C ILE A 86 46.86 -30.29 -17.70
N ASP A 87 47.19 -31.57 -17.59
CA ASP A 87 47.76 -32.40 -18.67
C ASP A 87 46.86 -32.37 -19.90
N ASN A 88 45.58 -32.72 -19.75
CA ASN A 88 44.62 -32.77 -20.87
C ASN A 88 44.47 -31.42 -21.59
N ARG A 89 44.59 -30.30 -20.87
CA ARG A 89 44.38 -28.96 -21.43
C ARG A 89 45.67 -28.33 -21.97
N PHE A 90 46.82 -28.61 -21.36
CA PHE A 90 48.06 -27.84 -21.57
C PHE A 90 49.28 -28.68 -21.96
N VAL A 91 49.15 -29.99 -22.17
CA VAL A 91 50.29 -30.88 -22.54
C VAL A 91 51.14 -30.37 -23.73
N ASN A 92 50.54 -29.66 -24.68
CA ASN A 92 51.21 -29.12 -25.87
C ASN A 92 51.37 -27.58 -25.83
N ARG A 93 51.16 -26.95 -24.68
CA ARG A 93 51.10 -25.48 -24.52
C ARG A 93 52.18 -24.98 -23.56
N LYS A 94 53.44 -25.08 -24.00
CA LYS A 94 54.60 -24.61 -23.22
C LYS A 94 54.47 -23.13 -22.83
N ASP A 95 53.93 -22.32 -23.74
CA ASP A 95 53.72 -20.87 -23.59
C ASP A 95 52.87 -20.48 -22.36
N VAL A 96 51.96 -21.34 -21.92
CA VAL A 96 51.13 -21.09 -20.72
C VAL A 96 51.99 -21.07 -19.47
N PHE A 97 52.96 -21.98 -19.39
CA PHE A 97 53.82 -22.15 -18.23
C PHE A 97 54.94 -21.09 -18.16
N GLU A 98 55.37 -20.55 -19.31
CA GLU A 98 56.34 -19.44 -19.41
C GLU A 98 55.75 -18.08 -18.98
N ASN A 99 54.44 -18.01 -18.76
CA ASN A 99 53.76 -16.78 -18.34
C ASN A 99 53.24 -16.83 -16.89
N LEU A 100 53.60 -17.86 -16.11
CA LEU A 100 53.11 -18.03 -14.74
C LEU A 100 53.62 -16.96 -13.77
N ASP A 101 54.80 -16.40 -14.05
CA ASP A 101 55.43 -15.29 -13.35
C ASP A 101 54.68 -13.95 -13.50
N ARG A 102 53.66 -13.90 -14.38
CA ARG A 102 52.70 -12.78 -14.43
C ARG A 102 51.62 -12.85 -13.36
N ILE A 103 51.53 -13.94 -12.60
CA ILE A 103 50.54 -14.13 -11.54
C ILE A 103 51.15 -13.65 -10.21
N SER A 104 50.65 -12.51 -9.72
CA SER A 104 51.02 -11.98 -8.40
C SER A 104 49.93 -12.26 -7.35
N PHE A 105 50.33 -12.35 -6.09
CA PHE A 105 49.42 -12.40 -4.95
C PHE A 105 49.74 -11.24 -4.02
N GLU A 106 48.69 -10.57 -3.56
CA GLU A 106 48.79 -9.70 -2.41
C GLU A 106 48.79 -10.58 -1.15
N PHE A 107 49.88 -10.51 -0.40
CA PHE A 107 50.01 -11.19 0.89
C PHE A 107 49.81 -10.17 2.01
N LEU A 108 48.80 -10.42 2.85
CA LEU A 108 48.55 -9.64 4.05
C LEU A 108 48.87 -10.50 5.26
N ASP A 109 49.95 -10.17 5.97
CA ASP A 109 50.31 -10.86 7.19
C ASP A 109 49.39 -10.45 8.35
N LEU A 110 48.39 -11.28 8.62
CA LEU A 110 47.44 -11.06 9.70
C LEU A 110 48.09 -11.06 11.10
N LYS A 111 49.18 -11.82 11.29
CA LYS A 111 49.91 -11.85 12.58
C LYS A 111 50.62 -10.52 12.84
N SER A 112 51.18 -9.90 11.80
CA SER A 112 51.82 -8.59 11.91
C SER A 112 50.86 -7.44 12.24
N LEU A 113 49.56 -7.65 12.02
CA LEU A 113 48.49 -6.67 12.25
C LEU A 113 47.73 -6.88 13.56
N ASP A 114 48.14 -7.84 14.41
CA ASP A 114 47.44 -8.25 15.63
C ASP A 114 45.98 -8.72 15.38
N LEU A 115 45.70 -9.18 14.16
CA LEU A 115 44.39 -9.67 13.74
C LEU A 115 44.31 -11.19 13.92
N ASN A 116 43.34 -11.65 14.71
CA ASN A 116 43.17 -13.08 14.98
C ASN A 116 42.57 -13.85 13.77
N GLU A 117 42.82 -15.17 13.72
CA GLU A 117 42.25 -16.08 12.71
C GLU A 117 40.71 -16.01 12.62
N THR A 118 40.05 -15.52 13.67
CA THR A 118 38.61 -15.27 13.71
C THR A 118 38.17 -14.24 12.66
N LEU A 119 38.99 -13.24 12.35
CA LEU A 119 38.71 -12.28 11.28
C LEU A 119 38.81 -12.94 9.90
N TYR A 120 39.82 -13.78 9.66
CA TYR A 120 39.94 -14.55 8.41
C TYR A 120 38.77 -15.51 8.19
N LEU A 121 38.29 -16.17 9.25
CA LEU A 121 37.08 -17.00 9.23
C LEU A 121 35.82 -16.18 8.94
N LYS A 122 35.71 -14.97 9.52
CA LYS A 122 34.61 -14.04 9.27
C LYS A 122 34.65 -13.45 7.85
N MET A 123 35.83 -13.17 7.30
CA MET A 123 36.04 -12.58 5.97
C MET A 123 35.83 -13.58 4.82
N ASN A 124 36.10 -14.86 5.04
CA ASN A 124 35.96 -15.89 3.99
C ASN A 124 34.60 -16.62 3.99
N SER A 125 33.65 -16.22 4.84
CA SER A 125 32.27 -16.74 4.92
C SER A 125 32.10 -18.27 4.91
N ARG A 126 33.17 -19.04 5.15
CA ARG A 126 33.12 -20.51 5.24
C ARG A 126 32.44 -20.89 6.55
N GLY A 127 31.29 -21.57 6.44
CA GLY A 127 30.44 -21.95 7.58
C GLY A 127 29.17 -21.11 7.74
N ARG A 128 28.94 -20.08 6.92
CA ARG A 128 27.60 -19.47 6.84
C ARG A 128 26.63 -20.45 6.18
N LYS A 129 25.43 -20.60 6.75
CA LYS A 129 24.34 -21.33 6.10
C LYS A 129 24.05 -20.66 4.75
N LEU A 130 23.84 -21.47 3.70
CA LEU A 130 23.40 -20.98 2.39
C LEU A 130 22.23 -20.02 2.56
N SER A 131 22.30 -18.87 1.90
CA SER A 131 21.19 -17.93 1.90
C SER A 131 19.99 -18.53 1.18
N GLN A 132 18.82 -17.92 1.33
CA GLN A 132 17.65 -18.37 0.58
C GLN A 132 17.82 -18.12 -0.92
N PHE A 133 18.48 -17.02 -1.28
CA PHE A 133 18.84 -16.76 -2.67
C PHE A 133 19.77 -17.86 -3.21
N ASP A 134 20.82 -18.25 -2.50
CA ASP A 134 21.75 -19.30 -2.97
C ASP A 134 21.02 -20.62 -3.25
N LYS A 135 20.08 -20.99 -2.36
CA LYS A 135 19.26 -22.20 -2.51
C LYS A 135 18.35 -22.10 -3.73
N ILE A 136 17.62 -20.99 -3.88
CA ILE A 136 16.69 -20.77 -5.00
C ILE A 136 17.44 -20.68 -6.33
N LYS A 137 18.58 -19.97 -6.36
CA LYS A 137 19.45 -19.88 -7.54
C LYS A 137 19.90 -21.27 -7.99
N SER A 138 20.35 -22.12 -7.06
CA SER A 138 20.75 -23.50 -7.39
C SER A 138 19.60 -24.32 -7.97
N GLU A 139 18.36 -24.09 -7.55
CA GLU A 139 17.18 -24.77 -8.13
C GLU A 139 16.81 -24.20 -9.51
N ILE A 140 16.91 -22.88 -9.70
CA ILE A 140 16.76 -22.26 -11.03
C ILE A 140 17.81 -22.79 -11.99
N ASP A 141 19.07 -22.98 -11.57
CA ASP A 141 20.12 -23.56 -12.40
C ASP A 141 19.77 -24.98 -12.90
N LYS A 142 19.06 -25.78 -12.10
CA LYS A 142 18.52 -27.09 -12.52
C LYS A 142 17.37 -26.95 -13.52
N LEU A 143 16.57 -25.89 -13.43
CA LEU A 143 15.52 -25.61 -14.42
C LEU A 143 16.11 -25.12 -15.75
N LEU A 144 17.20 -24.34 -15.71
CA LEU A 144 17.85 -23.82 -16.91
C LEU A 144 18.30 -24.93 -17.87
N SER A 145 18.63 -26.13 -17.38
CA SER A 145 18.98 -27.25 -18.26
C SER A 145 17.79 -27.85 -19.01
N LYS A 146 16.55 -27.48 -18.64
CA LYS A 146 15.31 -28.00 -19.22
C LYS A 146 14.56 -27.01 -20.09
N VAL A 147 14.87 -25.71 -19.98
CA VAL A 147 14.15 -24.64 -20.68
C VAL A 147 14.66 -24.43 -22.10
N ASN A 148 13.76 -24.06 -23.01
CA ASN A 148 14.08 -23.77 -24.41
C ASN A 148 13.73 -22.32 -24.79
N VAL A 149 14.54 -21.37 -24.29
CA VAL A 149 14.32 -19.94 -24.49
C VAL A 149 15.27 -19.36 -25.54
N GLY A 150 14.70 -18.65 -26.52
CA GLY A 150 15.46 -17.90 -27.52
C GLY A 150 16.03 -16.58 -26.98
N ILE A 151 17.31 -16.32 -27.24
CA ILE A 151 18.07 -15.15 -26.75
C ILE A 151 17.44 -13.81 -27.19
N THR A 152 16.95 -13.74 -28.43
CA THR A 152 16.45 -12.49 -29.06
C THR A 152 15.29 -11.85 -28.30
N SER A 153 14.53 -12.63 -27.55
CA SER A 153 13.37 -12.16 -26.77
C SER A 153 13.72 -11.66 -25.36
N CYS A 154 14.98 -11.78 -24.95
CA CYS A 154 15.44 -11.56 -23.58
C CYS A 154 16.23 -10.25 -23.39
N ASN A 155 16.37 -9.42 -24.42
CA ASN A 155 17.02 -8.11 -24.31
C ASN A 155 18.46 -8.17 -23.75
N PHE A 156 19.26 -9.18 -24.10
CA PHE A 156 20.65 -9.22 -23.63
C PHE A 156 21.55 -8.18 -24.33
N ASP A 157 21.20 -7.78 -25.55
CA ASP A 157 22.04 -6.93 -26.39
C ASP A 157 21.71 -5.42 -26.26
N ILE A 158 20.81 -5.02 -25.35
CA ILE A 158 20.32 -3.62 -25.27
C ILE A 158 21.30 -2.67 -24.59
N TYR A 159 22.29 -3.20 -23.88
CA TYR A 159 23.39 -2.45 -23.27
C TYR A 159 24.73 -3.10 -23.64
N PRO A 160 25.82 -2.32 -23.69
CA PRO A 160 27.12 -2.83 -24.11
C PRO A 160 27.74 -3.75 -23.05
N ASP A 161 27.86 -5.05 -23.37
CA ASP A 161 28.70 -6.01 -22.64
C ASP A 161 29.28 -7.05 -23.63
N ALA A 162 30.58 -6.89 -23.94
CA ALA A 162 31.24 -7.72 -24.95
C ALA A 162 31.32 -9.20 -24.56
N HIS A 163 31.43 -9.51 -23.26
CA HIS A 163 31.50 -10.90 -22.81
C HIS A 163 30.12 -11.54 -22.84
N LEU A 164 29.09 -10.86 -22.35
CA LEU A 164 27.71 -11.32 -22.43
C LEU A 164 27.31 -11.67 -23.87
N ASN A 165 27.68 -10.80 -24.82
CA ASN A 165 27.37 -10.99 -26.24
C ASN A 165 28.13 -12.16 -26.87
N SER A 166 29.28 -12.54 -26.31
CA SER A 166 30.05 -13.71 -26.76
C SER A 166 29.44 -15.06 -26.34
N LEU A 167 28.52 -15.07 -25.37
CA LEU A 167 27.87 -16.29 -24.87
C LEU A 167 26.77 -16.73 -25.84
N GLY A 168 26.83 -18.01 -26.24
CA GLY A 168 26.02 -18.55 -27.34
C GLY A 168 24.63 -19.10 -26.96
N CYS A 169 24.33 -19.29 -25.67
CA CYS A 169 23.04 -19.81 -25.22
C CYS A 169 22.41 -18.96 -24.11
N PHE A 170 21.09 -19.07 -23.95
CA PHE A 170 20.32 -18.37 -22.93
C PHE A 170 20.83 -18.68 -21.51
N GLN A 171 21.13 -19.95 -21.24
CA GLN A 171 21.53 -20.44 -19.93
C GLN A 171 22.83 -19.80 -19.44
N ASP A 172 23.82 -19.67 -20.33
CA ASP A 172 25.10 -19.06 -19.97
C ASP A 172 24.97 -17.55 -19.77
N ARG A 173 24.16 -16.88 -20.60
CA ARG A 173 23.82 -15.46 -20.42
C ARG A 173 23.09 -15.21 -19.10
N TRP A 174 22.12 -16.05 -18.74
CA TRP A 174 21.44 -15.99 -17.44
C TRP A 174 22.43 -16.12 -16.28
N ARG A 175 23.27 -17.15 -16.29
CA ARG A 175 24.28 -17.40 -15.23
C ARG A 175 25.27 -16.26 -15.11
N TYR A 176 25.68 -15.67 -16.22
CA TYR A 176 26.57 -14.51 -16.21
C TYR A 176 25.89 -13.27 -15.61
N CYS A 177 24.65 -12.97 -16.00
CA CYS A 177 23.95 -11.76 -15.53
C CYS A 177 23.50 -11.85 -14.07
N ILE A 178 23.00 -13.00 -13.62
CA ILE A 178 22.51 -13.19 -12.24
C ILE A 178 23.61 -12.90 -11.22
N ASP A 179 24.86 -13.27 -11.51
CA ASP A 179 26.01 -13.05 -10.63
C ASP A 179 26.67 -11.66 -10.76
N ARG A 180 26.13 -10.80 -11.64
CA ARG A 180 26.71 -9.49 -11.95
C ARG A 180 25.64 -8.42 -12.02
N LYS A 181 25.34 -7.93 -13.23
CA LYS A 181 24.49 -6.77 -13.48
C LYS A 181 23.12 -6.88 -12.82
N TRP A 182 22.53 -8.07 -12.78
CA TRP A 182 21.23 -8.25 -12.12
C TRP A 182 21.35 -8.18 -10.60
N SER A 183 22.37 -8.79 -9.99
CA SER A 183 22.59 -8.65 -8.54
C SER A 183 22.95 -7.22 -8.14
N ASP A 184 23.75 -6.52 -8.96
CA ASP A 184 24.13 -5.13 -8.75
C ASP A 184 22.91 -4.19 -8.66
N LEU A 185 21.82 -4.47 -9.41
CA LEU A 185 20.59 -3.69 -9.37
C LEU A 185 19.95 -3.67 -7.97
N PHE A 186 19.99 -4.80 -7.26
CA PHE A 186 19.30 -4.97 -5.97
C PHE A 186 20.23 -4.75 -4.78
N TRP A 187 21.52 -4.53 -5.03
CA TRP A 187 22.52 -4.39 -3.99
C TRP A 187 22.33 -3.11 -3.18
N ASP A 188 22.02 -3.27 -1.90
CA ASP A 188 22.01 -2.19 -0.93
C ASP A 188 23.40 -2.01 -0.31
N LYS A 189 24.06 -0.90 -0.65
CA LYS A 189 25.40 -0.57 -0.13
C LYS A 189 25.40 -0.30 1.39
N THR A 190 24.26 0.07 1.97
CA THR A 190 24.17 0.42 3.40
C THR A 190 23.99 -0.81 4.27
N THR A 191 23.15 -1.74 3.86
CA THR A 191 22.87 -2.98 4.60
C THR A 191 23.73 -4.15 4.13
N HIS A 192 24.44 -4.01 3.00
CA HIS A 192 25.17 -5.07 2.32
C HIS A 192 24.28 -6.30 2.03
N THR A 193 23.05 -6.04 1.58
CA THR A 193 22.06 -7.08 1.25
C THR A 193 21.50 -6.88 -0.16
N PHE A 194 21.16 -7.98 -0.84
CA PHE A 194 20.40 -7.93 -2.10
C PHE A 194 19.30 -9.01 -2.16
N ASP A 195 19.52 -10.14 -1.47
CA ASP A 195 18.65 -11.32 -1.47
C ASP A 195 17.17 -10.97 -1.28
N THR A 196 16.83 -10.21 -0.25
CA THR A 196 15.44 -9.91 0.11
C THR A 196 14.71 -9.17 -1.01
N ARG A 197 15.33 -8.12 -1.58
CA ARG A 197 14.70 -7.32 -2.65
C ARG A 197 14.58 -8.12 -3.93
N PHE A 198 15.63 -8.90 -4.27
CA PHE A 198 15.60 -9.75 -5.46
C PHE A 198 14.53 -10.85 -5.35
N LEU A 199 14.45 -11.54 -4.21
CA LEU A 199 13.43 -12.57 -3.98
C LEU A 199 12.02 -11.99 -3.97
N ALA A 200 11.83 -10.83 -3.35
CA ALA A 200 10.54 -10.13 -3.38
C ALA A 200 10.13 -9.77 -4.81
N PHE A 201 11.05 -9.22 -5.61
CA PHE A 201 10.81 -8.89 -7.02
C PHE A 201 10.35 -10.13 -7.81
N MET A 202 11.07 -11.25 -7.68
CA MET A 202 10.74 -12.51 -8.34
C MET A 202 9.38 -13.06 -7.91
N VAL A 203 9.08 -13.03 -6.61
CA VAL A 203 7.81 -13.49 -6.03
C VAL A 203 6.65 -12.61 -6.47
N ASN A 204 6.81 -11.29 -6.46
CA ASN A 204 5.76 -10.35 -6.86
C ASN A 204 5.40 -10.51 -8.33
N TYR A 205 6.40 -10.70 -9.20
CA TYR A 205 6.16 -10.97 -10.61
C TYR A 205 5.47 -12.33 -10.81
N LEU A 206 5.93 -13.39 -10.13
CA LEU A 206 5.32 -14.71 -10.21
C LEU A 206 3.87 -14.69 -9.73
N ALA A 207 3.60 -14.07 -8.57
CA ALA A 207 2.27 -13.96 -8.00
C ALA A 207 1.29 -13.28 -8.97
N ALA A 208 1.73 -12.26 -9.72
CA ALA A 208 0.89 -11.59 -10.70
C ALA A 208 0.55 -12.47 -11.93
N ILE A 209 1.48 -13.33 -12.37
CA ILE A 209 1.28 -14.16 -13.57
C ILE A 209 0.65 -15.53 -13.29
N ALA A 210 0.73 -16.02 -12.04
CA ALA A 210 0.30 -17.37 -11.67
C ALA A 210 -1.23 -17.56 -11.59
N ASP A 211 -1.99 -16.47 -11.75
CA ASP A 211 -3.45 -16.40 -11.54
C ASP A 211 -3.85 -16.57 -10.05
N LYS A 212 -5.10 -16.24 -9.72
CA LYS A 212 -5.63 -16.22 -8.35
C LYS A 212 -5.91 -17.61 -7.79
N ASP A 213 -6.10 -18.59 -8.68
CA ASP A 213 -6.42 -19.98 -8.33
C ASP A 213 -5.14 -20.82 -8.11
N TYR A 214 -3.95 -20.22 -8.22
CA TYR A 214 -2.70 -20.91 -7.95
C TYR A 214 -2.57 -21.30 -6.47
N GLU A 215 -2.30 -22.58 -6.23
CA GLU A 215 -2.31 -23.21 -4.90
C GLU A 215 -1.49 -22.45 -3.83
N TYR A 216 -0.33 -21.87 -4.21
CA TYR A 216 0.55 -21.17 -3.28
C TYR A 216 0.45 -19.65 -3.34
N VAL A 217 -0.56 -19.10 -4.02
CA VAL A 217 -0.65 -17.67 -4.26
C VAL A 217 -0.81 -16.88 -2.96
N ASP A 218 -1.62 -17.37 -2.04
CA ASP A 218 -1.81 -16.75 -0.73
C ASP A 218 -0.54 -16.84 0.10
N ASN A 219 0.21 -17.95 0.00
CA ASN A 219 1.50 -18.07 0.65
C ASN A 219 2.49 -17.03 0.12
N LEU A 220 2.55 -16.82 -1.20
CA LEU A 220 3.44 -15.85 -1.85
C LEU A 220 3.10 -14.40 -1.50
N LEU A 221 1.80 -14.05 -1.51
CA LEU A 221 1.34 -12.70 -1.20
C LEU A 221 1.55 -12.34 0.27
N ASN A 222 1.48 -13.32 1.17
CA ASN A 222 1.63 -13.13 2.62
C ASN A 222 3.09 -13.20 3.11
N ILE A 223 4.08 -13.37 2.24
CA ILE A 223 5.49 -13.33 2.65
C ILE A 223 5.84 -11.93 3.14
N ASN A 224 6.21 -11.83 4.41
CA ASN A 224 6.71 -10.59 4.99
C ASN A 224 8.21 -10.46 4.74
N PHE A 225 8.59 -9.85 3.61
CA PHE A 225 10.00 -9.56 3.29
C PHE A 225 10.66 -8.56 4.25
N GLY A 226 9.90 -7.88 5.13
CA GLY A 226 10.44 -7.07 6.21
C GLY A 226 10.90 -7.88 7.43
N ASP A 227 10.48 -9.14 7.57
CA ASP A 227 10.94 -10.03 8.63
C ASP A 227 12.32 -10.60 8.27
N PRO A 228 13.39 -10.34 9.04
CA PRO A 228 14.71 -10.90 8.77
C PRO A 228 14.75 -12.45 8.78
N ASN A 229 13.73 -13.10 9.36
CA ASN A 229 13.60 -14.56 9.43
C ASN A 229 12.59 -15.13 8.43
N PHE A 230 12.10 -14.33 7.45
CA PHE A 230 11.16 -14.84 6.45
C PHE A 230 11.70 -16.10 5.79
N PHE A 231 10.81 -17.01 5.40
CA PHE A 231 11.18 -18.22 4.67
C PHE A 231 10.37 -18.33 3.37
N LEU A 232 11.07 -18.53 2.25
CA LEU A 232 10.50 -18.75 0.92
C LEU A 232 10.82 -20.19 0.48
N PRO A 233 9.89 -21.15 0.69
CA PRO A 233 10.00 -22.50 0.18
C PRO A 233 10.08 -22.53 -1.35
N TRP A 234 11.06 -23.25 -1.91
CA TRP A 234 11.16 -23.48 -3.36
C TRP A 234 9.88 -24.09 -3.96
N LYS A 235 9.14 -24.89 -3.18
CA LYS A 235 7.86 -25.48 -3.60
C LYS A 235 6.91 -24.43 -4.18
N TYR A 236 6.86 -23.24 -3.56
CA TYR A 236 5.96 -22.15 -3.96
C TYR A 236 6.30 -21.53 -5.33
N LEU A 237 7.52 -21.70 -5.83
CA LEU A 237 7.87 -21.33 -7.20
C LEU A 237 7.80 -22.55 -8.12
N SER A 238 8.38 -23.66 -7.69
CA SER A 238 8.55 -24.86 -8.52
C SER A 238 7.23 -25.48 -8.97
N THR A 239 6.16 -25.41 -8.16
CA THR A 239 4.84 -25.93 -8.58
C THR A 239 4.29 -25.14 -9.77
N PHE A 240 4.54 -23.83 -9.85
CA PHE A 240 4.15 -23.05 -11.03
C PHE A 240 5.10 -23.31 -12.20
N LEU A 241 6.41 -23.26 -11.95
CA LEU A 241 7.43 -23.32 -12.99
C LEU A 241 7.53 -24.69 -13.68
N ASN A 242 7.21 -25.78 -12.98
CA ASN A 242 7.25 -27.14 -13.55
C ASN A 242 6.00 -27.50 -14.35
N THR A 243 5.00 -26.63 -14.45
CA THR A 243 3.77 -26.86 -15.22
C THR A 243 3.92 -26.30 -16.64
N ASP A 244 3.63 -27.13 -17.64
CA ASP A 244 3.68 -26.77 -19.06
C ASP A 244 4.98 -26.04 -19.45
N ASN A 245 4.87 -24.92 -20.17
CA ASN A 245 5.98 -24.06 -20.58
C ASN A 245 6.17 -22.86 -19.63
N ASN A 246 5.70 -22.93 -18.39
CA ASN A 246 5.74 -21.80 -17.46
C ASN A 246 7.17 -21.38 -17.12
N ALA A 247 8.10 -22.31 -16.95
CA ALA A 247 9.51 -21.98 -16.74
C ALA A 247 10.09 -21.15 -17.90
N ASP A 248 9.82 -21.56 -19.14
CA ASP A 248 10.29 -20.86 -20.34
C ASP A 248 9.72 -19.44 -20.40
N ILE A 249 8.42 -19.29 -20.18
CA ILE A 249 7.73 -17.98 -20.18
C ILE A 249 8.28 -17.10 -19.06
N TYR A 250 8.36 -17.62 -17.83
CA TYR A 250 8.80 -16.87 -16.66
C TYR A 250 10.25 -16.41 -16.79
N LEU A 251 11.18 -17.31 -17.09
CA LEU A 251 12.61 -16.99 -17.17
C LEU A 251 12.92 -16.07 -18.35
N LYS A 252 12.23 -16.25 -19.50
CA LYS A 252 12.32 -15.30 -20.62
C LYS A 252 11.89 -13.89 -20.19
N ASN A 253 10.72 -13.78 -19.57
CA ASN A 253 10.16 -12.48 -19.18
C ASN A 253 11.01 -11.80 -18.11
N ILE A 254 11.43 -12.53 -17.06
CA ILE A 254 12.31 -12.01 -16.01
C ILE A 254 13.64 -11.53 -16.61
N SER A 255 14.25 -12.29 -17.52
CA SER A 255 15.49 -11.85 -18.18
C SER A 255 15.30 -10.55 -18.94
N SER A 256 14.22 -10.48 -19.73
CA SER A 256 13.87 -9.30 -20.51
C SER A 256 13.66 -8.08 -19.62
N ILE A 257 12.90 -8.24 -18.52
CA ILE A 257 12.62 -7.17 -17.55
C ILE A 257 13.90 -6.74 -16.85
N LEU A 258 14.69 -7.66 -16.30
CA LEU A 258 15.93 -7.33 -15.59
C LEU A 258 16.92 -6.62 -16.51
N ASN A 259 17.04 -7.03 -17.78
CA ASN A 259 17.90 -6.32 -18.73
C ASN A 259 17.39 -4.92 -19.09
N LYS A 260 16.06 -4.71 -19.18
CA LYS A 260 15.47 -3.36 -19.29
C LYS A 260 15.79 -2.52 -18.06
N LEU A 261 15.71 -3.09 -16.86
CA LEU A 261 16.06 -2.38 -15.62
C LEU A 261 17.55 -1.99 -15.59
N VAL A 262 18.46 -2.89 -15.99
CA VAL A 262 19.90 -2.59 -16.12
C VAL A 262 20.14 -1.44 -17.10
N TYR A 263 19.49 -1.46 -18.26
CA TYR A 263 19.63 -0.38 -19.25
C TYR A 263 19.15 0.97 -18.74
N ASN A 264 18.08 0.99 -17.94
CA ASN A 264 17.44 2.21 -17.46
C ASN A 264 17.96 2.70 -16.10
N VAL A 265 18.74 1.94 -15.35
CA VAL A 265 19.07 2.26 -13.94
C VAL A 265 19.76 3.62 -13.78
N GLU A 266 20.63 4.00 -14.71
CA GLU A 266 21.29 5.32 -14.71
C GLU A 266 20.51 6.38 -15.49
N ARG A 267 19.47 5.97 -16.22
CA ARG A 267 18.72 6.83 -17.14
C ARG A 267 17.42 7.34 -16.54
N SER A 268 16.75 6.52 -15.74
CA SER A 268 15.42 6.79 -15.21
C SER A 268 15.33 6.44 -13.72
N HIS A 269 14.94 7.42 -12.92
CA HIS A 269 14.76 7.27 -11.47
C HIS A 269 13.69 6.22 -11.10
N ILE A 270 12.76 5.92 -12.02
CA ILE A 270 11.68 4.96 -11.80
C ILE A 270 12.21 3.55 -11.51
N VAL A 271 13.42 3.19 -11.98
CA VAL A 271 14.00 1.86 -11.75
C VAL A 271 14.13 1.56 -10.27
N HIS A 272 14.51 2.56 -9.46
CA HIS A 272 14.59 2.39 -8.01
C HIS A 272 13.23 2.15 -7.37
N ASP A 273 12.15 2.71 -7.93
CA ASP A 273 10.79 2.44 -7.47
C ASP A 273 10.32 1.05 -7.90
N LEU A 274 10.68 0.60 -9.11
CA LEU A 274 10.27 -0.70 -9.67
C LEU A 274 10.82 -1.91 -8.91
N ILE A 275 11.92 -1.73 -8.16
CA ILE A 275 12.57 -2.78 -7.38
C ILE A 275 12.32 -2.66 -5.87
N LYS A 276 11.49 -1.71 -5.43
CA LYS A 276 11.10 -1.60 -4.02
C LYS A 276 10.18 -2.74 -3.60
N LEU A 277 10.18 -3.00 -2.29
CA LEU A 277 9.24 -3.93 -1.68
C LEU A 277 7.84 -3.28 -1.70
N PRO A 278 6.84 -3.90 -2.36
CA PRO A 278 5.50 -3.36 -2.35
C PRO A 278 4.86 -3.53 -0.97
N ASN A 279 4.13 -2.52 -0.53
CA ASN A 279 3.45 -2.48 0.77
C ASN A 279 1.92 -2.66 0.68
N SER A 280 1.33 -2.62 -0.53
CA SER A 280 -0.11 -2.78 -0.75
C SER A 280 -0.43 -3.51 -2.05
N TYR A 281 -1.69 -3.94 -2.23
CA TYR A 281 -2.16 -4.47 -3.51
C TYR A 281 -2.09 -3.44 -4.64
N GLN A 282 -2.34 -2.15 -4.36
CA GLN A 282 -2.16 -1.09 -5.37
C GLN A 282 -0.71 -0.98 -5.85
N GLU A 283 0.25 -1.05 -4.93
CA GLU A 283 1.67 -0.98 -5.30
C GLU A 283 2.09 -2.22 -6.10
N ARG A 284 1.65 -3.43 -5.69
CA ARG A 284 1.87 -4.66 -6.47
C ARG A 284 1.31 -4.54 -7.90
N ALA A 285 0.09 -4.03 -8.05
CA ALA A 285 -0.55 -3.79 -9.34
C ALA A 285 0.26 -2.78 -10.18
N ARG A 286 0.61 -1.62 -9.61
CA ARG A 286 1.40 -0.60 -10.29
C ARG A 286 2.74 -1.17 -10.78
N LEU A 287 3.49 -1.85 -9.91
CA LEU A 287 4.78 -2.46 -10.28
C LEU A 287 4.61 -3.44 -11.43
N PHE A 288 3.66 -4.38 -11.33
CA PHE A 288 3.40 -5.33 -12.40
C PHE A 288 2.99 -4.65 -13.73
N GLY A 289 2.14 -3.63 -13.66
CA GLY A 289 1.72 -2.83 -14.81
C GLY A 289 2.89 -2.15 -15.50
N LEU A 290 3.76 -1.49 -14.75
CA LEU A 290 4.93 -0.80 -15.30
C LEU A 290 5.95 -1.77 -15.90
N LEU A 291 6.19 -2.91 -15.25
CA LEU A 291 7.09 -3.97 -15.76
C LEU A 291 6.55 -4.65 -17.03
N SER A 292 5.26 -4.47 -17.33
CA SER A 292 4.61 -4.97 -18.54
C SER A 292 4.77 -4.05 -19.76
N PHE A 293 5.50 -2.93 -19.63
CA PHE A 293 5.80 -2.04 -20.76
C PHE A 293 6.64 -2.74 -21.83
N LEU A 294 6.20 -2.68 -23.09
CA LEU A 294 6.88 -3.36 -24.19
C LEU A 294 8.15 -2.64 -24.66
N GLY A 295 8.20 -1.31 -24.57
CA GLY A 295 9.39 -0.54 -24.93
C GLY A 295 10.58 -0.84 -24.02
N ASN A 296 11.77 -0.48 -24.49
CA ASN A 296 13.03 -0.72 -23.77
C ASN A 296 13.49 0.48 -22.94
N ASP A 297 13.09 1.69 -23.29
CA ASP A 297 13.56 2.94 -22.67
C ASP A 297 12.43 3.61 -21.87
N TYR A 298 12.67 3.79 -20.57
CA TYR A 298 11.74 4.35 -19.60
C TYR A 298 11.76 5.88 -19.55
N ASN A 299 12.54 6.56 -20.41
CA ASN A 299 12.51 8.02 -20.57
C ASN A 299 11.65 8.49 -21.74
N THR A 300 11.07 7.56 -22.49
CA THR A 300 10.22 7.87 -23.65
C THR A 300 8.88 8.46 -23.23
N ASP A 301 8.27 9.29 -24.09
CA ASP A 301 6.92 9.81 -23.84
C ASP A 301 5.88 8.69 -23.81
N ALA A 302 6.09 7.63 -24.60
CA ALA A 302 5.30 6.40 -24.54
C ALA A 302 5.30 5.77 -23.13
N PHE A 303 6.46 5.68 -22.48
CA PHE A 303 6.54 5.18 -21.11
C PHE A 303 5.86 6.13 -20.12
N LYS A 304 5.99 7.45 -20.27
CA LYS A 304 5.30 8.42 -19.39
C LYS A 304 3.78 8.28 -19.45
N GLU A 305 3.22 8.08 -20.64
CA GLU A 305 1.78 7.87 -20.80
C GLU A 305 1.33 6.50 -20.28
N TRP A 306 2.15 5.46 -20.49
CA TRP A 306 1.92 4.15 -19.87
C TRP A 306 1.95 4.23 -18.35
N GLU A 307 2.91 4.94 -17.78
CA GLU A 307 3.04 5.15 -16.33
C GLU A 307 1.82 5.87 -15.78
N ARG A 308 1.39 6.98 -16.42
CA ARG A 308 0.18 7.71 -16.04
C ARG A 308 -1.04 6.79 -16.00
N PHE A 309 -1.28 6.03 -17.07
CA PHE A 309 -2.42 5.12 -17.16
C PHE A 309 -2.36 4.03 -16.08
N VAL A 310 -1.21 3.34 -15.95
CA VAL A 310 -1.03 2.26 -14.96
C VAL A 310 -1.21 2.79 -13.54
N TYR A 311 -0.67 3.96 -13.21
CA TYR A 311 -0.85 4.59 -11.91
C TYR A 311 -2.33 4.88 -11.62
N ASN A 312 -3.01 5.60 -12.52
CA ASN A 312 -4.42 5.95 -12.35
C ASN A 312 -5.29 4.69 -12.23
N TYR A 313 -5.04 3.69 -13.07
CA TYR A 313 -5.84 2.47 -13.08
C TYR A 313 -5.60 1.62 -11.82
N ALA A 314 -4.35 1.44 -11.40
CA ALA A 314 -4.03 0.66 -10.19
C ALA A 314 -4.59 1.33 -8.92
N VAL A 315 -4.35 2.62 -8.74
CA VAL A 315 -4.74 3.35 -7.51
C VAL A 315 -6.27 3.41 -7.34
N ASN A 316 -7.03 3.44 -8.44
CA ASN A 316 -8.48 3.63 -8.39
C ASN A 316 -9.30 2.37 -8.68
N THR A 317 -8.66 1.20 -8.89
CA THR A 317 -9.39 -0.07 -9.09
C THR A 317 -8.92 -1.24 -8.27
N VAL A 318 -7.76 -1.14 -7.62
CA VAL A 318 -7.18 -2.22 -6.82
C VAL A 318 -7.28 -1.85 -5.34
N GLU A 319 -7.83 -2.76 -4.55
CA GLU A 319 -7.97 -2.62 -3.10
C GLU A 319 -7.56 -3.91 -2.37
N ASP A 320 -7.76 -5.05 -3.01
CA ASP A 320 -7.62 -6.39 -2.44
C ASP A 320 -7.05 -7.40 -3.46
N LYS A 321 -7.01 -8.68 -3.05
CA LYS A 321 -6.55 -9.79 -3.89
C LYS A 321 -7.35 -9.91 -5.19
N GLU A 322 -8.68 -9.89 -5.12
CA GLU A 322 -9.54 -10.13 -6.28
C GLU A 322 -9.37 -9.04 -7.34
N THR A 323 -9.39 -7.79 -6.89
CA THR A 323 -9.19 -6.61 -7.75
C THR A 323 -7.76 -6.55 -8.32
N PHE A 324 -6.74 -6.97 -7.56
CA PHE A 324 -5.37 -7.10 -8.05
C PHE A 324 -5.26 -8.08 -9.23
N TYR A 325 -5.88 -9.26 -9.14
CA TYR A 325 -5.87 -10.24 -10.23
C TYR A 325 -6.69 -9.79 -11.43
N ALA A 326 -7.85 -9.14 -11.20
CA ALA A 326 -8.62 -8.53 -12.28
C ALA A 326 -7.81 -7.48 -13.06
N PHE A 327 -7.03 -6.66 -12.34
CA PHE A 327 -6.10 -5.70 -12.92
C PHE A 327 -4.97 -6.41 -13.71
N ALA A 328 -4.27 -7.37 -13.08
CA ALA A 328 -3.13 -8.05 -13.68
C ALA A 328 -3.51 -8.78 -14.98
N LYS A 329 -4.67 -9.44 -14.97
CA LYS A 329 -5.24 -10.11 -16.14
C LYS A 329 -5.43 -9.14 -17.31
N ARG A 330 -6.03 -7.97 -17.08
CA ARG A 330 -6.26 -6.97 -18.13
C ARG A 330 -4.98 -6.33 -18.65
N ILE A 331 -4.03 -6.02 -17.77
CA ILE A 331 -2.71 -5.54 -18.21
C ILE A 331 -2.09 -6.54 -19.20
N LYS A 332 -2.11 -7.83 -18.86
CA LYS A 332 -1.54 -8.91 -19.69
C LYS A 332 -2.32 -9.14 -20.99
N GLU A 333 -3.64 -9.19 -20.91
CA GLU A 333 -4.49 -9.64 -22.04
C GLU A 333 -4.95 -8.49 -22.94
N GLU A 334 -5.04 -7.27 -22.43
CA GLU A 334 -5.68 -6.14 -23.13
C GLU A 334 -4.70 -4.97 -23.36
N PHE A 335 -4.04 -4.47 -22.31
CA PHE A 335 -3.39 -3.16 -22.38
C PHE A 335 -1.91 -3.18 -22.76
N SER A 336 -1.13 -4.16 -22.30
CA SER A 336 0.34 -4.18 -22.51
C SER A 336 0.74 -4.20 -23.98
N TRP A 337 -0.06 -4.82 -24.85
CA TRP A 337 0.12 -4.83 -26.31
C TRP A 337 0.14 -3.42 -26.94
N TYR A 338 -0.52 -2.47 -26.30
CA TYR A 338 -0.61 -1.07 -26.74
C TYR A 338 0.21 -0.14 -25.85
N SER A 339 1.07 -0.66 -24.97
CA SER A 339 1.80 0.14 -23.98
C SER A 339 2.70 1.22 -24.60
N MET A 340 3.14 1.06 -25.85
CA MET A 340 3.93 2.07 -26.57
C MET A 340 3.08 3.20 -27.21
N ASP A 341 1.76 3.04 -27.27
CA ASP A 341 0.80 4.03 -27.81
C ASP A 341 -0.55 3.90 -27.08
N ILE A 342 -0.49 3.93 -25.75
CA ILE A 342 -1.65 3.60 -24.90
C ILE A 342 -2.80 4.61 -25.08
N LEU A 343 -2.48 5.89 -25.30
CA LEU A 343 -3.49 6.93 -25.46
C LEU A 343 -4.37 6.70 -26.69
N SER A 344 -3.77 6.36 -27.84
CA SER A 344 -4.52 6.09 -29.06
C SER A 344 -5.46 4.89 -28.88
N TYR A 345 -4.98 3.84 -28.21
CA TYR A 345 -5.81 2.69 -27.88
C TYR A 345 -6.99 3.06 -26.95
N LEU A 346 -6.72 3.74 -25.83
CA LEU A 346 -7.76 4.14 -24.87
C LEU A 346 -8.80 5.08 -25.50
N SER A 347 -8.35 6.05 -26.30
CA SER A 347 -9.23 6.96 -27.04
C SER A 347 -10.14 6.21 -28.02
N SER A 348 -9.62 5.17 -28.71
CA SER A 348 -10.42 4.35 -29.63
C SER A 348 -11.54 3.55 -28.94
N LYS A 349 -11.44 3.34 -27.63
CA LYS A 349 -12.45 2.65 -26.82
C LYS A 349 -13.50 3.58 -26.23
N TYR A 350 -13.32 4.89 -26.36
CA TYR A 350 -14.24 5.85 -25.80
C TYR A 350 -15.60 5.79 -26.52
N ASP A 351 -16.63 5.41 -25.77
CA ASP A 351 -18.02 5.38 -26.21
C ASP A 351 -18.89 6.02 -25.11
N ASN A 352 -19.68 7.03 -25.49
CA ASN A 352 -20.55 7.77 -24.57
C ASN A 352 -21.70 6.91 -23.97
N SER A 353 -21.90 5.68 -24.46
CA SER A 353 -23.10 4.87 -24.14
C SER A 353 -22.95 3.86 -23.00
N LYS A 354 -21.75 3.65 -22.43
CA LYS A 354 -21.51 2.61 -21.41
C LYS A 354 -20.85 3.12 -20.14
N TYR A 355 -21.41 2.74 -18.99
CA TYR A 355 -20.89 3.06 -17.65
C TYR A 355 -20.31 1.86 -16.89
N ASP A 356 -20.28 0.67 -17.48
CA ASP A 356 -19.57 -0.45 -16.87
C ASP A 356 -18.08 -0.09 -16.75
N ARG A 357 -17.52 -0.24 -15.54
CA ARG A 357 -16.10 0.02 -15.22
C ARG A 357 -15.74 1.51 -15.29
N GLU A 358 -16.32 2.30 -14.39
CA GLU A 358 -16.23 3.77 -14.31
C GLU A 358 -14.81 4.32 -14.50
N GLN A 359 -13.80 3.77 -13.81
CA GLN A 359 -12.41 4.25 -13.92
C GLN A 359 -11.84 4.11 -15.34
N LEU A 360 -12.16 3.03 -16.06
CA LEU A 360 -11.67 2.85 -17.43
C LEU A 360 -12.35 3.82 -18.40
N ASN A 361 -13.65 4.02 -18.25
CA ASN A 361 -14.38 4.99 -19.07
C ASN A 361 -13.82 6.41 -18.85
N GLU A 362 -13.41 6.72 -17.61
CA GLU A 362 -12.71 7.96 -17.29
C GLU A 362 -11.37 8.07 -18.03
N GLU A 363 -10.57 7.01 -18.06
CA GLU A 363 -9.29 6.98 -18.81
C GLU A 363 -9.51 7.06 -20.33
N TYR A 364 -10.55 6.43 -20.87
CA TYR A 364 -10.90 6.53 -22.29
C TYR A 364 -11.28 7.97 -22.66
N PHE A 365 -12.13 8.61 -21.84
CA PHE A 365 -12.48 10.02 -22.02
C PHE A 365 -11.25 10.92 -21.96
N LYS A 366 -10.42 10.77 -20.92
CA LYS A 366 -9.19 11.55 -20.77
C LYS A 366 -8.26 11.38 -21.95
N ALA A 367 -8.03 10.16 -22.42
CA ALA A 367 -7.20 9.90 -23.59
C ALA A 367 -7.73 10.62 -24.85
N SER A 368 -9.06 10.64 -25.04
CA SER A 368 -9.69 11.35 -26.17
C SER A 368 -9.48 12.86 -26.14
N ILE A 369 -9.31 13.45 -24.95
CA ILE A 369 -9.02 14.87 -24.75
C ILE A 369 -7.52 15.14 -24.86
N ILE A 370 -6.69 14.32 -24.21
CA ILE A 370 -5.23 14.47 -24.18
C ILE A 370 -4.66 14.43 -25.60
N LEU A 371 -5.15 13.54 -26.47
CA LEU A 371 -4.69 13.46 -27.87
C LEU A 371 -5.01 14.71 -28.70
N LYS A 372 -6.04 15.48 -28.34
CA LYS A 372 -6.38 16.74 -29.02
C LYS A 372 -5.47 17.89 -28.60
N GLY A 373 -4.80 17.75 -27.45
CA GLY A 373 -3.92 18.76 -26.87
C GLY A 373 -4.62 20.03 -26.40
N GLY A 374 -3.82 21.07 -26.15
CA GLY A 374 -4.30 22.41 -25.79
C GLY A 374 -4.51 22.61 -24.28
N GLU A 375 -5.35 23.59 -23.93
CA GLU A 375 -5.57 23.98 -22.52
C GLU A 375 -6.18 22.84 -21.70
N LEU A 376 -7.18 22.14 -22.24
CA LEU A 376 -7.85 21.04 -21.55
C LEU A 376 -6.90 19.90 -21.18
N GLU A 377 -5.99 19.51 -22.08
CA GLU A 377 -4.96 18.51 -21.77
C GLU A 377 -4.14 18.93 -20.56
N ARG A 378 -3.62 20.16 -20.58
CA ARG A 378 -2.76 20.68 -19.51
C ARG A 378 -3.49 20.68 -18.17
N GLU A 379 -4.73 21.17 -18.14
CA GLU A 379 -5.53 21.23 -16.90
C GLU A 379 -5.90 19.83 -16.39
N ILE A 380 -6.22 18.86 -17.28
CA ILE A 380 -6.46 17.46 -16.88
C ILE A 380 -5.23 16.88 -16.21
N ARG A 381 -4.04 17.03 -16.82
CA ARG A 381 -2.78 16.49 -16.28
C ARG A 381 -2.42 17.12 -14.93
N LEU A 382 -2.79 18.37 -14.70
CA LEU A 382 -2.63 19.03 -13.39
C LEU A 382 -3.62 18.48 -12.36
N ALA A 383 -4.89 18.33 -12.74
CA ALA A 383 -5.93 17.80 -11.86
C ALA A 383 -5.63 16.36 -11.43
N GLU A 384 -5.15 15.50 -12.33
CA GLU A 384 -4.80 14.11 -12.02
C GLU A 384 -3.72 14.00 -10.94
N LYS A 385 -2.76 14.92 -10.92
CA LYS A 385 -1.67 14.96 -9.93
C LYS A 385 -2.09 15.53 -8.58
N HIS A 386 -3.31 16.07 -8.47
CA HIS A 386 -3.77 16.67 -7.23
C HIS A 386 -3.93 15.61 -6.13
N PRO A 387 -3.44 15.83 -4.90
CA PRO A 387 -3.45 14.83 -3.82
C PRO A 387 -4.83 14.30 -3.41
N LEU A 388 -5.89 15.08 -3.63
CA LEU A 388 -7.28 14.67 -3.37
C LEU A 388 -7.88 13.82 -4.51
N LEU A 389 -7.33 13.90 -5.73
CA LEU A 389 -7.90 13.26 -6.92
C LEU A 389 -7.14 11.97 -7.29
N ASN A 390 -5.79 11.98 -7.22
CA ASN A 390 -4.94 10.81 -7.52
C ASN A 390 -5.34 10.07 -8.80
N GLY A 391 -5.41 10.80 -9.90
CA GLY A 391 -5.82 10.29 -11.19
C GLY A 391 -7.34 10.28 -11.42
N ARG A 392 -8.17 10.19 -10.37
CA ARG A 392 -9.64 10.21 -10.51
C ARG A 392 -10.16 11.65 -10.50
N ILE A 393 -10.49 12.18 -11.67
CA ILE A 393 -11.04 13.53 -11.86
C ILE A 393 -12.54 13.53 -12.10
N ARG A 394 -13.23 12.38 -12.01
CA ARG A 394 -14.69 12.25 -12.16
C ARG A 394 -15.54 13.33 -11.50
N PRO A 395 -15.29 13.75 -10.24
CA PRO A 395 -16.05 14.83 -9.60
C PRO A 395 -16.04 16.15 -10.38
N LEU A 396 -15.08 16.34 -11.29
CA LEU A 396 -14.91 17.54 -12.08
C LEU A 396 -15.51 17.44 -13.49
N ILE A 397 -15.77 16.23 -13.97
CA ILE A 397 -16.15 15.98 -15.37
C ILE A 397 -17.48 15.23 -15.53
N VAL A 398 -18.03 14.58 -14.51
CA VAL A 398 -19.30 13.83 -14.63
C VAL A 398 -20.50 14.76 -14.50
N ASP A 399 -21.40 14.75 -15.48
CA ASP A 399 -22.67 15.49 -15.52
C ASP A 399 -23.82 14.59 -15.97
N ASN A 400 -24.81 14.34 -15.10
CA ASN A 400 -25.97 13.49 -15.42
C ASN A 400 -25.55 12.18 -16.13
N ASN A 401 -24.57 11.51 -15.51
CA ASN A 401 -23.83 10.35 -15.98
C ASN A 401 -22.81 10.62 -17.10
N HIS A 402 -22.92 11.66 -17.93
CA HIS A 402 -22.01 11.87 -19.06
C HIS A 402 -20.70 12.57 -18.67
N TYR A 403 -19.64 12.40 -19.46
CA TYR A 403 -18.43 13.20 -19.31
C TYR A 403 -18.53 14.54 -20.05
N ASP A 404 -18.39 15.64 -19.31
CA ASP A 404 -18.42 17.01 -19.78
C ASP A 404 -17.04 17.67 -19.68
N SER A 405 -16.43 17.95 -20.84
CA SER A 405 -15.18 18.73 -20.92
C SER A 405 -15.40 20.24 -20.91
N ILE A 406 -16.63 20.72 -21.18
CA ILE A 406 -16.91 22.16 -21.37
C ILE A 406 -16.79 22.90 -20.04
N SER A 407 -17.39 22.35 -18.98
CA SER A 407 -17.37 22.99 -17.66
C SER A 407 -16.11 22.69 -16.84
N PHE A 408 -15.27 21.76 -17.29
CA PHE A 408 -14.13 21.25 -16.53
C PHE A 408 -13.18 22.36 -16.07
N ILE A 409 -12.77 23.27 -16.96
CA ILE A 409 -11.81 24.33 -16.61
C ILE A 409 -12.37 25.24 -15.50
N LYS A 410 -13.65 25.57 -15.57
CA LYS A 410 -14.33 26.38 -14.55
C LYS A 410 -14.37 25.63 -13.21
N ILE A 411 -14.83 24.39 -13.24
CA ILE A 411 -14.92 23.53 -12.06
C ILE A 411 -13.53 23.33 -11.42
N TRP A 412 -12.49 23.11 -12.24
CA TRP A 412 -11.12 22.92 -11.77
C TRP A 412 -10.54 24.18 -11.12
N LYS A 413 -10.79 25.37 -11.69
CA LYS A 413 -10.40 26.64 -11.06
C LYS A 413 -11.07 26.82 -9.69
N ASN A 414 -12.37 26.58 -9.61
CA ASN A 414 -13.12 26.66 -8.36
C ASN A 414 -12.67 25.59 -7.36
N PHE A 415 -12.32 24.39 -7.83
CA PHE A 415 -11.75 23.33 -7.00
C PHE A 415 -10.45 23.80 -6.33
N LEU A 416 -9.54 24.40 -7.08
CA LEU A 416 -8.30 24.97 -6.53
C LEU A 416 -8.57 26.15 -5.58
N GLU A 417 -9.59 26.96 -5.85
CA GLU A 417 -9.99 28.05 -4.97
C GLU A 417 -10.55 27.56 -3.64
N TRP A 418 -11.33 26.48 -3.64
CA TRP A 418 -11.95 25.95 -2.42
C TRP A 418 -11.02 25.03 -1.64
N PHE A 419 -10.26 24.18 -2.32
CA PHE A 419 -9.47 23.12 -1.68
C PHE A 419 -7.95 23.40 -1.66
N GLY A 420 -7.46 24.34 -2.47
CA GLY A 420 -6.04 24.66 -2.59
C GLY A 420 -5.27 23.64 -3.42
N LEU A 421 -3.98 23.90 -3.68
CA LEU A 421 -3.10 23.00 -4.46
C LEU A 421 -2.68 21.75 -3.67
N ASP A 422 -2.76 21.80 -2.34
CA ASP A 422 -2.39 20.72 -1.43
C ASP A 422 -3.60 20.00 -0.83
N GLY A 423 -4.83 20.45 -1.14
CA GLY A 423 -6.08 19.92 -0.60
C GLY A 423 -6.37 20.31 0.86
N LYS A 424 -5.64 21.28 1.45
CA LYS A 424 -5.76 21.62 2.88
C LYS A 424 -6.50 22.92 3.16
N LYS A 425 -7.02 23.61 2.15
CA LYS A 425 -7.59 24.96 2.33
C LYS A 425 -8.90 25.00 3.16
N LEU A 426 -9.60 23.87 3.29
CA LEU A 426 -10.76 23.71 4.17
C LEU A 426 -10.42 23.17 5.58
N GLN A 427 -9.14 22.98 5.89
CA GLN A 427 -8.73 22.57 7.22
C GLN A 427 -9.00 23.70 8.23
N PHE A 428 -9.73 23.37 9.30
CA PHE A 428 -9.97 24.30 10.39
C PHE A 428 -8.68 24.55 11.18
N LYS A 429 -8.43 25.81 11.52
CA LYS A 429 -7.36 26.23 12.41
C LYS A 429 -7.98 26.89 13.63
N GLU A 430 -7.68 26.35 14.81
CA GLU A 430 -8.21 26.87 16.06
C GLU A 430 -7.85 28.36 16.22
N GLY A 431 -8.86 29.20 16.49
CA GLY A 431 -8.70 30.65 16.60
C GLY A 431 -8.69 31.42 15.27
N ASP A 432 -8.80 30.76 14.11
CA ASP A 432 -8.85 31.42 12.79
C ASP A 432 -10.30 31.50 12.27
N SER A 433 -10.92 32.66 12.49
CA SER A 433 -12.29 32.97 12.04
C SER A 433 -12.46 32.88 10.52
N ALA A 434 -11.42 33.15 9.73
CA ALA A 434 -11.51 33.07 8.28
C ALA A 434 -11.54 31.60 7.81
N SER A 435 -10.77 30.73 8.47
CA SER A 435 -10.84 29.28 8.21
C SER A 435 -12.20 28.69 8.56
N LEU A 436 -12.77 29.10 9.72
CA LEU A 436 -14.10 28.67 10.14
C LEU A 436 -15.15 29.14 9.14
N LEU A 437 -15.14 30.42 8.77
CA LEU A 437 -16.10 30.98 7.81
C LEU A 437 -16.06 30.24 6.48
N ARG A 438 -14.87 30.04 5.90
CA ARG A 438 -14.70 29.33 4.63
C ARG A 438 -15.28 27.92 4.70
N ARG A 439 -15.00 27.20 5.80
CA ARG A 439 -15.49 25.85 6.02
C ARG A 439 -17.00 25.81 6.20
N THR A 440 -17.56 26.74 6.98
CA THR A 440 -19.00 26.90 7.17
C THR A 440 -19.69 27.15 5.84
N VAL A 441 -19.18 28.08 5.01
CA VAL A 441 -19.76 28.37 3.69
C VAL A 441 -19.79 27.11 2.81
N PHE A 442 -18.68 26.38 2.72
CA PHE A 442 -18.63 25.16 1.91
C PHE A 442 -19.56 24.07 2.47
N ALA A 443 -19.56 23.85 3.79
CA ALA A 443 -20.41 22.85 4.43
C ALA A 443 -21.91 23.17 4.27
N THR A 444 -22.29 24.44 4.35
CA THR A 444 -23.65 24.92 4.08
C THR A 444 -24.05 24.66 2.64
N ALA A 445 -23.22 25.06 1.67
CA ALA A 445 -23.47 24.83 0.24
C ALA A 445 -23.58 23.34 -0.12
N PHE A 446 -22.72 22.51 0.47
CA PHE A 446 -22.77 21.07 0.33
C PHE A 446 -24.08 20.52 0.90
N THR A 447 -24.47 20.96 2.10
CA THR A 447 -25.71 20.52 2.78
C THR A 447 -26.96 20.96 2.02
N GLN A 448 -26.98 22.18 1.46
CA GLN A 448 -28.06 22.69 0.60
C GLN A 448 -28.27 21.81 -0.64
N SER A 449 -27.20 21.15 -1.10
CA SER A 449 -27.19 20.29 -2.28
C SER A 449 -27.54 18.83 -2.00
N ILE A 450 -27.68 18.43 -0.74
CA ILE A 450 -28.12 17.07 -0.35
C ILE A 450 -29.60 16.89 -0.69
N THR A 451 -29.95 15.76 -1.28
CA THR A 451 -31.33 15.43 -1.68
C THR A 451 -31.84 14.11 -1.11
N GLN A 452 -30.97 13.31 -0.50
CA GLN A 452 -31.30 11.97 0.01
C GLN A 452 -30.61 11.69 1.35
N MET A 453 -31.23 10.83 2.16
CA MET A 453 -30.77 10.56 3.51
C MET A 453 -29.41 9.86 3.54
N ASN A 454 -29.17 8.92 2.63
CA ASN A 454 -27.90 8.19 2.52
C ASN A 454 -26.68 9.10 2.25
N GLN A 455 -26.86 10.35 1.80
CA GLN A 455 -25.80 11.34 1.63
C GLN A 455 -25.37 11.97 2.96
N LEU A 456 -26.17 11.84 4.03
CA LEU A 456 -25.81 12.24 5.39
C LEU A 456 -25.15 11.10 6.19
N PHE A 457 -25.45 9.84 5.88
CA PHE A 457 -25.22 8.68 6.77
C PHE A 457 -23.77 8.14 6.95
N SER A 458 -23.69 7.32 7.99
CA SER A 458 -22.64 6.87 8.94
C SER A 458 -21.19 6.58 8.56
N ASP A 459 -20.82 6.44 7.29
CA ASP A 459 -19.49 5.87 6.98
C ASP A 459 -18.38 6.91 7.03
N ILE A 460 -18.74 8.20 7.04
CA ILE A 460 -17.81 9.32 7.01
C ILE A 460 -18.27 10.44 7.95
N LYS A 461 -17.32 11.30 8.31
CA LYS A 461 -17.61 12.54 9.04
C LYS A 461 -18.46 13.46 8.17
N CYS A 462 -19.59 13.96 8.70
CA CYS A 462 -20.63 14.59 7.88
C CYS A 462 -20.21 15.96 7.36
N LEU A 463 -19.73 16.83 8.27
CA LEU A 463 -19.33 18.22 8.00
C LEU A 463 -17.81 18.40 7.88
N ASP A 464 -17.05 17.30 7.80
CA ASP A 464 -15.62 17.34 7.54
C ASP A 464 -15.30 17.26 6.06
N PHE A 465 -14.72 18.34 5.57
CA PHE A 465 -14.27 18.51 4.19
C PHE A 465 -12.77 18.80 4.17
N SER A 466 -12.01 18.27 5.14
CA SER A 466 -10.56 18.41 5.18
C SER A 466 -9.85 17.07 4.95
N GLY A 467 -8.63 17.15 4.41
CA GLY A 467 -7.70 16.01 4.31
C GLY A 467 -8.31 14.75 3.69
N ASN A 468 -8.14 13.62 4.37
CA ASN A 468 -8.58 12.32 3.89
C ASN A 468 -10.11 12.21 3.78
N THR A 469 -10.88 12.85 4.66
CA THR A 469 -12.35 12.79 4.56
C THR A 469 -12.87 13.48 3.30
N LEU A 470 -12.27 14.61 2.90
CA LEU A 470 -12.59 15.25 1.63
C LEU A 470 -12.26 14.34 0.45
N LYS A 471 -11.08 13.71 0.48
CA LYS A 471 -10.68 12.72 -0.52
C LYS A 471 -11.70 11.58 -0.60
N ASP A 472 -12.07 10.98 0.53
CA ASP A 472 -13.05 9.88 0.55
C ASP A 472 -14.40 10.31 -0.03
N LYS A 473 -14.89 11.51 0.33
CA LYS A 473 -16.13 12.06 -0.23
C LYS A 473 -16.05 12.27 -1.74
N LEU A 474 -14.95 12.82 -2.25
CA LEU A 474 -14.72 13.00 -3.69
C LEU A 474 -14.71 11.66 -4.44
N HIS A 475 -14.40 10.56 -3.74
CA HIS A 475 -14.36 9.22 -4.32
C HIS A 475 -15.69 8.45 -4.19
N MET A 476 -16.73 9.04 -3.59
CA MET A 476 -18.04 8.41 -3.48
C MET A 476 -19.01 8.95 -4.53
N GLN A 477 -19.56 8.05 -5.36
CA GLN A 477 -20.48 8.39 -6.43
C GLN A 477 -21.69 9.22 -5.96
N ARG A 478 -22.24 8.90 -4.77
CA ARG A 478 -23.37 9.64 -4.17
C ARG A 478 -23.12 11.14 -3.95
N PHE A 479 -21.86 11.59 -3.98
CA PHE A 479 -21.47 12.99 -3.81
C PHE A 479 -21.01 13.68 -5.10
N GLU A 480 -20.83 12.96 -6.21
CA GLU A 480 -20.29 13.53 -7.45
C GLU A 480 -21.13 14.72 -7.95
N LEU A 481 -22.47 14.56 -8.00
CA LEU A 481 -23.38 15.64 -8.40
C LEU A 481 -23.40 16.82 -7.41
N ILE A 482 -23.20 16.54 -6.11
CA ILE A 482 -23.15 17.57 -5.07
C ILE A 482 -21.89 18.42 -5.24
N PHE A 483 -20.73 17.79 -5.40
CA PHE A 483 -19.47 18.49 -5.66
C PHE A 483 -19.52 19.28 -6.96
N ARG A 484 -20.04 18.68 -8.04
CA ARG A 484 -20.21 19.39 -9.31
C ARG A 484 -21.05 20.65 -9.14
N ARG A 485 -22.20 20.57 -8.47
CA ARG A 485 -23.07 21.71 -8.23
C ARG A 485 -22.35 22.82 -7.46
N CYS A 486 -21.66 22.46 -6.38
CA CYS A 486 -20.88 23.44 -5.60
C CYS A 486 -19.77 24.08 -6.44
N LEU A 487 -19.02 23.28 -7.20
CA LEU A 487 -17.86 23.76 -7.95
C LEU A 487 -18.21 24.49 -9.25
N LEU A 488 -19.46 24.41 -9.73
CA LEU A 488 -19.95 25.24 -10.84
C LEU A 488 -20.22 26.69 -10.41
N CYS A 489 -20.46 26.92 -9.12
CA CYS A 489 -20.72 28.23 -8.54
C CYS A 489 -19.40 28.93 -8.19
N GLU A 490 -19.27 30.20 -8.58
CA GLU A 490 -18.15 31.05 -8.14
C GLU A 490 -18.36 31.50 -6.68
N ASP A 491 -19.60 31.82 -6.33
CA ASP A 491 -20.00 32.18 -4.97
C ASP A 491 -20.95 31.11 -4.39
N LEU A 492 -20.50 30.46 -3.31
CA LEU A 492 -21.26 29.43 -2.60
C LEU A 492 -22.28 30.01 -1.62
N THR A 493 -22.19 31.30 -1.26
CA THR A 493 -23.12 31.89 -0.28
C THR A 493 -24.53 32.05 -0.82
N GLY A 494 -24.68 32.19 -2.15
CA GLY A 494 -25.96 32.34 -2.85
C GLY A 494 -26.52 31.05 -3.48
N ILE A 495 -25.91 29.88 -3.22
CA ILE A 495 -26.39 28.63 -3.80
C ILE A 495 -27.76 28.26 -3.21
N GLY A 496 -28.75 28.04 -4.07
CA GLY A 496 -30.11 27.68 -3.63
C GLY A 496 -30.14 26.29 -2.98
N GLU A 497 -31.15 26.02 -2.15
CA GLU A 497 -31.39 24.68 -1.63
C GLU A 497 -32.04 23.78 -2.71
N LEU A 498 -31.58 22.54 -2.88
CA LEU A 498 -32.30 21.53 -3.67
C LEU A 498 -33.41 20.90 -2.85
N CYS A 499 -34.54 20.65 -3.49
CA CYS A 499 -35.62 19.88 -2.88
C CYS A 499 -35.15 18.45 -2.57
N TRP A 500 -35.62 17.93 -1.43
CA TRP A 500 -35.44 16.54 -1.08
C TRP A 500 -36.15 15.63 -2.10
N SER A 501 -35.52 14.53 -2.51
CA SER A 501 -36.04 13.74 -3.63
C SER A 501 -37.26 12.90 -3.28
N ASN A 502 -37.40 12.48 -2.01
CA ASN A 502 -38.54 11.72 -1.52
C ASN A 502 -39.30 12.50 -0.45
N SER A 503 -40.45 13.10 -0.78
CA SER A 503 -41.25 13.90 0.18
C SER A 503 -41.73 13.12 1.41
N GLU A 504 -41.74 11.78 1.37
CA GLU A 504 -42.14 10.95 2.52
C GLU A 504 -41.01 10.74 3.54
N ASP A 505 -39.77 11.06 3.18
CA ASP A 505 -38.60 10.96 4.06
C ASP A 505 -38.49 12.19 4.98
N MET A 506 -39.50 12.33 5.84
CA MET A 506 -39.64 13.45 6.77
C MET A 506 -38.43 13.64 7.67
N GLU A 507 -37.73 12.56 8.01
CA GLU A 507 -36.57 12.60 8.88
C GLU A 507 -35.36 13.27 8.20
N GLY A 508 -35.08 12.90 6.95
CA GLY A 508 -34.03 13.53 6.17
C GLY A 508 -34.32 14.99 5.88
N ILE A 509 -35.57 15.30 5.54
CA ILE A 509 -36.05 16.68 5.31
C ILE A 509 -35.83 17.53 6.57
N GLN A 510 -36.21 17.03 7.74
CA GLN A 510 -36.08 17.75 9.01
C GLN A 510 -34.64 17.92 9.44
N THR A 511 -33.83 16.87 9.28
CA THR A 511 -32.40 16.93 9.57
C THR A 511 -31.74 18.00 8.71
N LYS A 512 -32.00 18.01 7.40
CA LYS A 512 -31.48 19.01 6.49
C LYS A 512 -31.95 20.41 6.89
N SER A 513 -33.24 20.58 7.14
CA SER A 513 -33.81 21.87 7.57
C SER A 513 -33.16 22.38 8.86
N ALA A 514 -32.97 21.52 9.85
CA ALA A 514 -32.33 21.87 11.10
C ALA A 514 -30.85 22.24 10.93
N LEU A 515 -30.11 21.49 10.10
CA LEU A 515 -28.72 21.82 9.76
C LEU A 515 -28.57 23.18 9.08
N LEU A 516 -29.53 23.53 8.21
CA LEU A 516 -29.51 24.78 7.46
C LEU A 516 -30.03 25.99 8.23
N GLN A 517 -30.46 25.82 9.50
CA GLN A 517 -30.77 26.95 10.36
C GLN A 517 -29.51 27.81 10.59
N ASN A 518 -29.68 29.13 10.54
CA ASN A 518 -28.59 30.09 10.60
C ASN A 518 -27.76 29.93 11.89
N GLY A 519 -26.49 29.52 11.76
CA GLY A 519 -25.58 29.33 12.91
C GLY A 519 -25.43 27.89 13.39
N VAL A 520 -26.24 26.92 12.91
CA VAL A 520 -26.08 25.49 13.30
C VAL A 520 -24.76 24.92 12.80
N ILE A 521 -24.50 24.96 11.49
CA ILE A 521 -23.28 24.38 10.91
C ILE A 521 -22.03 25.05 11.50
N GLU A 522 -22.02 26.39 11.62
CA GLU A 522 -20.91 27.11 12.23
C GLU A 522 -20.69 26.68 13.69
N GLY A 523 -21.78 26.59 14.46
CA GLY A 523 -21.77 26.15 15.85
C GLY A 523 -21.22 24.73 16.01
N ILE A 524 -21.60 23.82 15.11
CA ILE A 524 -21.07 22.47 15.06
C ILE A 524 -19.57 22.48 14.78
N LEU A 525 -19.14 23.18 13.72
CA LEU A 525 -17.75 23.21 13.28
C LEU A 525 -16.80 23.92 14.24
N LYS A 526 -17.32 24.87 15.03
CA LYS A 526 -16.55 25.62 16.04
C LYS A 526 -16.31 24.79 17.30
N HIS A 527 -17.22 23.87 17.63
CA HIS A 527 -17.07 23.02 18.80
C HIS A 527 -15.89 22.07 18.56
N LYS A 528 -14.94 22.01 19.51
CA LYS A 528 -13.86 21.02 19.49
C LYS A 528 -14.46 19.66 19.17
N GLY A 529 -13.95 18.92 18.19
CA GLY A 529 -14.39 17.58 17.74
C GLY A 529 -15.75 17.50 17.04
N GLY A 530 -16.41 18.64 16.77
CA GLY A 530 -17.62 18.71 15.95
C GLY A 530 -17.39 18.31 14.49
N GLU A 531 -16.16 18.46 14.01
CA GLU A 531 -15.69 17.92 12.73
C GLU A 531 -15.68 16.40 12.69
N GLU A 532 -15.58 15.72 13.83
CA GLU A 532 -15.49 14.26 13.87
C GLU A 532 -16.84 13.57 13.89
N LEU A 533 -17.91 14.37 13.84
CA LEU A 533 -19.27 13.89 13.94
C LEU A 533 -19.68 13.13 12.68
N ARG A 534 -20.14 11.91 12.90
CA ARG A 534 -20.85 11.07 11.96
C ARG A 534 -22.34 11.19 12.23
N PHE A 535 -23.16 10.88 11.24
CA PHE A 535 -24.61 10.91 11.36
C PHE A 535 -25.20 9.49 11.33
N ARG A 536 -26.17 9.20 12.20
CA ARG A 536 -26.89 7.92 12.20
C ARG A 536 -28.25 8.05 12.88
N TRP A 537 -29.07 7.03 12.67
CA TRP A 537 -30.16 6.72 13.58
C TRP A 537 -29.63 6.07 14.86
N TYR A 538 -29.95 6.65 16.01
CA TYR A 538 -29.59 6.12 17.32
C TYR A 538 -30.53 6.60 18.41
N HIS A 539 -30.79 5.75 19.42
CA HIS A 539 -31.76 6.01 20.49
C HIS A 539 -33.03 6.69 19.98
N ASN A 540 -33.60 6.14 18.90
CA ASN A 540 -34.87 6.61 18.37
C ASN A 540 -34.83 8.06 17.84
N CYS A 541 -33.68 8.60 17.46
CA CYS A 541 -33.60 9.88 16.76
C CYS A 541 -32.47 9.90 15.73
N SER A 542 -32.57 10.83 14.79
CA SER A 542 -31.44 11.18 13.93
C SER A 542 -30.47 11.99 14.76
N CYS A 543 -29.19 11.60 14.82
CA CYS A 543 -28.22 12.31 15.64
C CYS A 543 -26.81 12.30 15.07
N PHE A 544 -26.07 13.35 15.43
CA PHE A 544 -24.62 13.35 15.31
C PHE A 544 -23.96 12.62 16.48
N TYR A 545 -22.86 11.92 16.20
CA TYR A 545 -22.08 11.19 17.19
C TYR A 545 -20.60 11.11 16.80
N PRO A 546 -19.65 11.01 17.76
CA PRO A 546 -18.23 10.92 17.47
C PRO A 546 -17.79 9.51 17.02
N ASN A 547 -16.66 9.43 16.32
CA ASN A 547 -16.01 8.16 15.97
C ASN A 547 -15.62 7.37 17.24
N ASN A 548 -16.06 6.12 17.40
CA ASN A 548 -15.87 5.24 18.58
C ASN A 548 -16.72 5.58 19.84
N GLY A 549 -17.87 6.25 19.66
CA GLY A 549 -18.71 6.79 20.73
C GLY A 549 -19.00 5.87 21.93
N ARG A 550 -18.50 6.26 23.12
CA ARG A 550 -19.01 5.82 24.43
C ARG A 550 -19.44 6.97 25.35
N THR A 551 -19.14 8.23 25.04
CA THR A 551 -19.46 9.38 25.90
C THR A 551 -20.65 10.18 25.35
N ASN A 552 -21.63 10.49 26.21
CA ASN A 552 -22.89 11.14 25.84
C ASN A 552 -22.75 12.63 25.47
N ASP A 553 -21.62 13.26 25.80
CA ASP A 553 -21.39 14.72 25.73
C ASP A 553 -21.28 15.27 24.29
N TRP A 554 -21.08 14.38 23.32
CA TRP A 554 -20.70 14.73 21.94
C TRP A 554 -21.82 14.56 20.92
N ARG A 555 -23.07 14.43 21.38
CA ARG A 555 -24.20 14.16 20.50
C ARG A 555 -25.09 15.37 20.31
N ILE A 556 -25.65 15.48 19.11
CA ILE A 556 -26.71 16.44 18.79
C ILE A 556 -27.87 15.63 18.22
N GLY A 557 -29.00 15.63 18.91
CA GLY A 557 -30.22 14.95 18.48
C GLY A 557 -31.13 15.88 17.70
N PHE A 558 -31.60 15.42 16.54
CA PHE A 558 -32.62 16.07 15.73
C PHE A 558 -33.98 15.47 16.03
N ASP A 559 -34.92 16.34 16.38
CA ASP A 559 -36.30 15.99 16.66
C ASP A 559 -37.02 15.53 15.39
N ARG A 560 -37.95 14.58 15.55
CA ARG A 560 -38.87 14.20 14.48
C ARG A 560 -40.20 14.90 14.70
N ILE A 561 -40.56 15.79 13.78
CA ILE A 561 -41.85 16.50 13.78
C ILE A 561 -42.79 15.74 12.83
N ASN A 562 -43.56 14.77 13.35
CA ASN A 562 -44.61 14.13 12.55
C ASN A 562 -45.97 14.77 12.90
N GLU A 563 -46.89 14.83 11.94
CA GLU A 563 -48.31 15.14 12.21
C GLU A 563 -49.04 13.95 12.86
N ASP A 564 -48.45 12.74 12.78
CA ASP A 564 -48.95 11.55 13.47
C ASP A 564 -48.63 11.61 14.98
N PRO A 565 -49.65 11.70 15.86
CA PRO A 565 -49.46 11.80 17.29
C PRO A 565 -48.69 10.61 17.88
N GLY A 566 -48.69 9.43 17.23
CA GLY A 566 -48.05 8.22 17.76
C GLY A 566 -46.51 8.25 17.85
N TRP A 567 -45.86 9.22 17.21
CA TRP A 567 -44.40 9.22 17.01
C TRP A 567 -43.71 10.59 17.13
N THR A 568 -44.39 11.61 17.66
CA THR A 568 -43.82 12.96 17.80
C THR A 568 -42.72 13.00 18.85
N ARG A 569 -41.50 13.35 18.43
CA ARG A 569 -40.31 13.52 19.28
C ARG A 569 -39.85 14.96 19.14
N ASN A 570 -40.22 15.79 20.12
CA ASN A 570 -40.12 17.25 20.06
C ASN A 570 -39.25 17.82 21.22
N ARG A 571 -38.22 17.10 21.66
CA ARG A 571 -37.37 17.47 22.81
C ARG A 571 -36.87 18.90 22.69
N ASN A 572 -36.22 19.22 21.58
CA ASN A 572 -35.64 20.52 21.34
C ASN A 572 -36.71 21.62 21.28
N HIS A 573 -37.85 21.33 20.65
CA HIS A 573 -38.99 22.25 20.62
C HIS A 573 -39.55 22.52 22.03
N VAL A 574 -39.66 21.48 22.86
CA VAL A 574 -40.16 21.57 24.24
C VAL A 574 -39.18 22.29 25.15
N LEU A 575 -37.87 21.99 25.08
CA LEU A 575 -36.86 22.70 25.86
C LEU A 575 -36.88 24.21 25.57
N ASN A 576 -37.02 24.59 24.29
CA ASN A 576 -37.17 26.00 23.90
C ASN A 576 -38.46 26.64 24.42
N PHE A 577 -39.56 25.87 24.49
CA PHE A 577 -40.79 26.32 25.12
C PHE A 577 -40.62 26.51 26.63
N LEU A 578 -39.95 25.58 27.32
CA LEU A 578 -39.70 25.62 28.76
C LEU A 578 -38.81 26.82 29.14
N GLU A 579 -37.79 27.16 28.35
CA GLU A 579 -36.98 28.37 28.61
C GLU A 579 -37.84 29.64 28.65
N LYS A 580 -38.79 29.76 27.72
CA LYS A 580 -39.75 30.88 27.70
C LYS A 580 -40.68 30.90 28.92
N ARG A 581 -40.76 29.79 29.68
CA ARG A 581 -41.57 29.63 30.89
C ARG A 581 -40.77 29.74 32.19
N GLY A 582 -39.49 30.10 32.13
CA GLY A 582 -38.63 30.26 33.30
C GLY A 582 -37.91 28.98 33.73
N TYR A 583 -37.63 28.10 32.77
CA TYR A 583 -36.65 27.03 32.96
C TYR A 583 -35.29 27.47 32.42
N GLU A 584 -34.20 26.98 33.02
CA GLU A 584 -32.84 27.21 32.56
C GLU A 584 -32.25 25.89 32.07
N ILE A 585 -31.90 25.81 30.79
CA ILE A 585 -31.20 24.65 30.22
C ILE A 585 -29.72 24.78 30.55
N LYS A 586 -29.15 23.75 31.17
CA LYS A 586 -27.76 23.75 31.64
C LYS A 586 -26.76 23.30 30.59
N GLU A 587 -27.24 22.73 29.48
CA GLU A 587 -26.39 22.35 28.36
C GLU A 587 -26.12 23.49 27.39
N THR A 588 -25.01 23.38 26.67
CA THR A 588 -24.56 24.41 25.74
C THR A 588 -25.38 24.36 24.46
N ARG A 589 -25.93 25.51 24.03
CA ARG A 589 -26.57 25.61 22.71
C ARG A 589 -25.55 25.43 21.59
N VAL A 590 -26.01 24.89 20.48
CA VAL A 590 -25.18 24.76 19.27
C VAL A 590 -24.89 26.13 18.67
N SER A 591 -25.88 27.04 18.65
CA SER A 591 -25.72 28.41 18.19
C SER A 591 -25.39 29.39 19.32
N ASN A 592 -24.62 30.44 19.01
CA ASN A 592 -24.30 31.53 19.94
C ASN A 592 -25.39 32.60 20.04
N ASP A 593 -26.27 32.71 19.04
CA ASP A 593 -27.28 33.77 18.96
C ASP A 593 -28.59 33.45 19.72
N ASN A 594 -28.66 32.27 20.35
CA ASN A 594 -29.83 31.71 21.05
C ASN A 594 -31.10 31.58 20.19
N THR A 595 -31.04 31.80 18.87
CA THR A 595 -32.21 31.70 17.99
C THR A 595 -32.57 30.24 17.68
N ILE A 596 -31.58 29.35 17.80
CA ILE A 596 -31.70 27.93 17.48
C ILE A 596 -31.95 27.12 18.75
N ALA A 597 -33.02 26.32 18.72
CA ALA A 597 -33.33 25.31 19.71
C ALA A 597 -32.56 24.02 19.43
N LEU A 598 -31.25 24.00 19.66
CA LEU A 598 -30.42 22.81 19.50
C LEU A 598 -29.30 22.86 20.52
N TRP A 599 -29.05 21.75 21.23
CA TRP A 599 -28.08 21.67 22.33
C TRP A 599 -27.09 20.54 22.10
N TRP A 600 -25.89 20.74 22.62
CA TRP A 600 -24.88 19.70 22.78
C TRP A 600 -25.25 18.76 23.92
N GLY A 601 -25.07 17.47 23.71
CA GLY A 601 -25.32 16.43 24.69
C GLY A 601 -26.48 15.51 24.32
N SER A 602 -26.33 14.23 24.66
CA SER A 602 -27.43 13.26 24.58
C SER A 602 -28.45 13.47 25.69
N ASP A 603 -27.94 13.75 26.90
CA ASP A 603 -28.73 13.96 28.10
C ASP A 603 -28.73 15.45 28.43
N ILE A 604 -29.89 16.09 28.36
CA ILE A 604 -30.04 17.52 28.54
C ILE A 604 -30.50 17.81 29.96
N MET A 605 -29.62 18.39 30.76
CA MET A 605 -29.94 18.85 32.11
C MET A 605 -30.59 20.23 32.09
N PHE A 606 -31.60 20.45 32.93
CA PHE A 606 -32.28 21.73 33.07
C PHE A 606 -32.88 21.90 34.47
N ILE A 607 -33.20 23.13 34.85
CA ILE A 607 -33.81 23.45 36.14
C ILE A 607 -35.02 24.36 35.95
N ASN A 608 -36.00 24.24 36.84
CA ASN A 608 -37.07 25.23 36.96
C ASN A 608 -36.57 26.34 37.90
N LEU A 609 -36.57 27.60 37.47
CA LEU A 609 -36.05 28.71 38.29
C LEU A 609 -36.83 28.92 39.60
N LYS A 610 -38.06 28.41 39.70
CA LYS A 610 -38.83 28.40 40.96
C LYS A 610 -38.31 27.39 41.98
N PHE A 611 -37.60 26.35 41.52
CA PHE A 611 -37.08 25.25 42.33
C PHE A 611 -35.61 24.96 41.94
N PRO A 612 -34.67 25.88 42.22
CA PRO A 612 -33.30 25.81 41.70
C PRO A 612 -32.48 24.61 42.23
N ASP A 613 -32.92 24.00 43.32
CA ASP A 613 -32.27 22.83 43.92
C ASP A 613 -32.71 21.49 43.29
N ILE A 614 -33.75 21.51 42.43
CA ILE A 614 -34.25 20.32 41.74
C ILE A 614 -33.67 20.27 40.33
N TYR A 615 -32.83 19.28 40.07
CA TYR A 615 -32.20 19.06 38.77
C TYR A 615 -33.03 18.09 37.95
N LEU A 616 -33.45 18.53 36.76
CA LEU A 616 -34.18 17.71 35.80
C LEU A 616 -33.23 17.27 34.69
N MET A 617 -33.49 16.10 34.13
CA MET A 617 -32.76 15.59 32.98
C MET A 617 -33.73 15.03 31.95
N TRP A 618 -33.49 15.37 30.68
CA TRP A 618 -34.07 14.71 29.52
C TRP A 618 -33.01 13.83 28.88
N ASP A 619 -33.11 12.51 29.03
CA ASP A 619 -32.06 11.59 28.56
C ASP A 619 -32.16 11.24 27.06
N ALA A 620 -31.14 10.53 26.57
CA ALA A 620 -31.06 10.06 25.19
C ALA A 620 -32.23 9.13 24.77
N TYR A 621 -32.91 8.49 25.73
CA TYR A 621 -34.06 7.61 25.50
C TYR A 621 -35.40 8.34 25.64
N TYR A 622 -35.38 9.67 25.68
CA TYR A 622 -36.54 10.54 25.83
C TYR A 622 -37.25 10.45 27.18
N ASN A 623 -36.54 10.04 28.25
CA ASN A 623 -37.05 10.06 29.62
C ASN A 623 -36.81 11.40 30.28
N ILE A 624 -37.81 11.88 31.04
CA ILE A 624 -37.70 13.08 31.88
C ILE A 624 -37.81 12.69 33.35
N GLY A 625 -36.99 13.28 34.19
CA GLY A 625 -37.07 13.02 35.63
C GLY A 625 -36.08 13.86 36.42
N ILE A 626 -36.18 13.72 37.73
CA ILE A 626 -35.31 14.38 38.71
C ILE A 626 -34.07 13.52 38.90
N ILE A 627 -32.91 14.17 38.90
CA ILE A 627 -31.59 13.56 39.04
C ILE A 627 -30.79 14.19 40.18
N HIS A 628 -29.79 13.45 40.65
CA HIS A 628 -28.74 14.02 41.48
C HIS A 628 -27.81 14.89 40.64
N LYS A 629 -27.54 16.13 41.11
CA LYS A 629 -26.71 17.13 40.43
C LYS A 629 -25.35 16.59 39.97
N ASN A 630 -24.65 15.87 40.85
CA ASN A 630 -23.22 15.57 40.65
C ASN A 630 -22.96 14.36 39.75
N ASN A 631 -23.81 13.33 39.80
CA ASN A 631 -23.60 12.06 39.11
C ASN A 631 -24.68 11.76 38.06
N ARG A 632 -25.66 12.65 37.87
CA ARG A 632 -26.77 12.53 36.91
C ARG A 632 -27.60 11.24 37.05
N THR A 633 -27.58 10.60 38.23
CA THR A 633 -28.39 9.40 38.47
C THR A 633 -29.81 9.78 38.83
N TRP A 634 -30.77 8.98 38.36
CA TRP A 634 -32.19 9.16 38.61
C TRP A 634 -32.54 9.12 40.10
N VAL A 635 -33.22 10.16 40.56
CA VAL A 635 -33.82 10.27 41.90
C VAL A 635 -35.29 9.91 41.83
N LYS A 636 -36.04 10.58 40.94
CA LYS A 636 -37.46 10.34 40.74
C LYS A 636 -37.82 10.46 39.26
N ARG A 637 -38.48 9.42 38.76
CA ARG A 637 -39.05 9.35 37.41
C ARG A 637 -40.26 8.44 37.47
N GLN A 638 -41.12 8.49 36.46
CA GLN A 638 -42.26 7.58 36.43
C GLN A 638 -41.83 6.11 36.36
N SER A 639 -42.56 5.27 37.09
CA SER A 639 -42.39 3.82 37.11
C SER A 639 -42.89 3.18 35.81
N ARG A 640 -42.26 2.07 35.42
CA ARG A 640 -42.62 1.23 34.28
C ARG A 640 -44.09 0.77 34.36
N LYS A 641 -44.84 0.85 33.26
CA LYS A 641 -46.08 0.07 33.09
C LYS A 641 -45.75 -1.32 32.55
N GLU A 642 -46.33 -2.33 33.15
CA GLU A 642 -46.14 -3.74 32.77
C GLU A 642 -46.63 -3.97 31.32
N GLY A 643 -45.82 -4.65 30.50
CA GLY A 643 -46.13 -4.94 29.09
C GLY A 643 -45.67 -3.92 28.03
N GLN A 644 -45.09 -2.78 28.41
CA GLN A 644 -44.55 -1.80 27.44
C GLN A 644 -43.06 -2.03 27.10
N ASN A 645 -42.69 -1.68 25.86
CA ASN A 645 -41.35 -1.82 25.29
C ASN A 645 -40.34 -0.90 26.02
N GLU A 646 -39.16 -1.45 26.35
CA GLU A 646 -38.08 -0.81 27.12
C GLU A 646 -37.55 0.50 26.50
N ASN A 647 -37.74 0.72 25.19
CA ASN A 647 -37.25 1.92 24.51
C ASN A 647 -38.23 3.12 24.54
N TYR A 648 -39.41 2.98 25.18
CA TYR A 648 -40.49 3.98 25.18
C TYR A 648 -40.97 4.30 26.60
N LEU A 649 -40.03 4.55 27.50
CA LEU A 649 -40.27 4.64 28.95
C LEU A 649 -40.81 6.00 29.44
N PHE A 650 -41.17 6.93 28.55
CA PHE A 650 -41.75 8.22 28.97
C PHE A 650 -42.84 8.75 28.04
N ARG A 651 -43.93 9.24 28.65
CA ARG A 651 -45.07 9.88 27.96
C ARG A 651 -44.74 11.24 27.30
N ALA A 652 -43.48 11.65 27.12
CA ALA A 652 -43.17 12.90 26.40
C ALA A 652 -43.37 12.74 24.89
N VAL A 653 -43.15 11.52 24.38
CA VAL A 653 -43.60 11.13 23.04
C VAL A 653 -45.12 11.24 23.00
N GLU A 654 -45.68 11.79 21.93
CA GLU A 654 -47.14 12.03 21.75
C GLU A 654 -47.73 13.19 22.57
N LYS A 655 -46.93 13.88 23.41
CA LYS A 655 -47.39 15.04 24.19
C LYS A 655 -46.97 16.37 23.56
N ASN A 656 -47.87 17.34 23.66
CA ASN A 656 -47.54 18.72 23.35
C ASN A 656 -46.72 19.37 24.48
N THR A 657 -46.20 20.57 24.22
CA THR A 657 -45.34 21.32 25.14
C THR A 657 -45.99 21.56 26.52
N GLU A 658 -47.29 21.89 26.55
CA GLU A 658 -48.04 22.16 27.79
C GLU A 658 -48.23 20.90 28.64
N GLN A 659 -48.55 19.77 28.00
CA GLN A 659 -48.70 18.48 28.70
C GLN A 659 -47.38 17.99 29.30
N ILE A 660 -46.24 18.33 28.68
CA ILE A 660 -44.92 18.00 29.22
C ILE A 660 -44.59 18.90 30.41
N GLU A 661 -44.87 20.20 30.32
CA GLU A 661 -44.68 21.13 31.45
C GLU A 661 -45.52 20.73 32.68
N GLN A 662 -46.79 20.35 32.47
CA GLN A 662 -47.65 19.83 33.54
C GLN A 662 -47.07 18.58 34.21
N GLU A 663 -46.50 17.68 33.42
CA GLU A 663 -45.88 16.46 33.93
C GLU A 663 -44.63 16.75 34.76
N ILE A 664 -43.80 17.70 34.31
CA ILE A 664 -42.62 18.17 35.05
C ILE A 664 -43.05 18.78 36.39
N ASN A 665 -44.07 19.65 36.38
CA ASN A 665 -44.59 20.27 37.60
C ASN A 665 -45.15 19.22 38.58
N ARG A 666 -45.80 18.17 38.07
CA ARG A 666 -46.29 17.07 38.89
C ARG A 666 -45.14 16.28 39.51
N LEU A 667 -44.11 15.93 38.73
CA LEU A 667 -42.91 15.25 39.25
C LEU A 667 -42.23 16.05 40.36
N ILE A 668 -42.11 17.38 40.18
CA ILE A 668 -41.56 18.28 41.21
C ILE A 668 -42.41 18.24 42.48
N SER A 669 -43.73 18.36 42.36
CA SER A 669 -44.66 18.35 43.50
C SER A 669 -44.58 17.02 44.26
N GLU A 670 -44.65 15.90 43.54
CA GLU A 670 -44.54 14.57 44.15
C GLU A 670 -43.17 14.35 44.82
N TYR A 671 -42.09 14.94 44.31
CA TYR A 671 -40.77 14.86 44.94
C TYR A 671 -40.70 15.66 46.24
N LEU A 672 -41.25 16.88 46.25
CA LEU A 672 -41.29 17.73 47.44
C LEU A 672 -42.14 17.10 48.56
N ASP A 673 -43.26 16.46 48.21
CA ASP A 673 -44.13 15.75 49.15
C ASP A 673 -43.42 14.53 49.78
N ASP A 674 -42.67 13.75 48.99
CA ASP A 674 -41.92 12.60 49.52
C ASP A 674 -40.76 13.06 50.43
N THR A 675 -40.08 14.14 50.05
CA THR A 675 -38.95 14.68 50.82
C THR A 675 -39.41 15.29 52.13
N SER A 676 -40.56 15.98 52.14
CA SER A 676 -41.14 16.55 53.38
C SER A 676 -41.62 15.47 54.35
N LYS A 677 -42.15 14.35 53.86
CA LYS A 677 -42.47 13.17 54.69
C LYS A 677 -41.25 12.51 55.29
N GLN A 678 -40.15 12.37 54.54
CA GLN A 678 -38.88 11.81 55.06
C GLN A 678 -38.17 12.70 56.08
N ILE A 679 -38.46 14.00 56.14
CA ILE A 679 -37.90 14.92 57.15
C ILE A 679 -38.77 14.95 58.42
N THR A 680 -40.03 14.50 58.34
CA THR A 680 -40.98 14.46 59.46
C THR A 680 -41.07 13.10 60.17
N GLU A 681 -40.57 12.03 59.56
CA GLU A 681 -40.18 10.77 60.20
C GLU A 681 -38.75 10.84 60.75
#